data_AF-A0A1I3E5D2-F1
#
_entry.id   AF-A0A1I3E5D2-F1
#
_cell.length_a   1.000
_cell.length_b   1.000
_cell.length_c   1.000
_cell.angle_alpha   90.00
_cell.angle_beta   90.00
_cell.angle_gamma   90.00
#
_symmetry.space_group_name_H-M   'P 1'
#
loop_
_entity.id
_entity.type
_entity.pdbx_description
1 polymer ?
#
loop_
_entity_poly.entity_id
_entity_poly.type
_entity_poly.pdbx_seq_one_letter_code
_entity_poly.pdbx_strand_id
1 'polypeptide(L)'
;MMLDSAGKWMIAFAFGAVMVGMYSWSRFDEPSCDSQSEYFSRYKPRFSTSYGRYARAKWAYVGAMIVMYMAFSLVPELFNKVANIGAGGDLSKTIDGLPLAVALALVTLQNVPGLKELERRIRGFLHSVARIPDCVRRTVAQMRSSQFTFEPGVYQCQTKKLVGQPGAGNALTGDLNKLREDDEILHIWYCVGGVLAALSERRRDGVGIDPIFFAYYRDELDSIAAKHIALVELVREHVGECLKGNSPTDPGTLSEVRDLRDRLYTFVACGVHSTVKNEADSLDVVTKLGFSFSEESRKGAKSVVGPLAGLSFISVAMLSILTGYSAQAFSELVEHKVDRAWLEGLRIPTGTLGLYAWTWLAALFYFMAIFGALAVRNARITRREWFDLNDLNRERPLLRYVTPIMVGTILGSFTMSIIAVITAKPGTAGEEIVGSLPWFPLATVMAAIVIVLSDGRLTEDGFWRSTAVRAVLGALIMTLIGFLTSRLSIPLRLAAFAQDKKMDLTDDVYWTGIYTSAFIAAQIGLLAFVLCVIAQVAERYITRGRLPAAAGKLVELITRQGRPEFSIVLDEGGEASLFAANRAEQNMTAAGCRGRWQLFPEGMAVRWSASSGECYCKVGEFGLIRRCGDAVIYEGYLGQFFAKKKPVFDARVDERSNDNRVPSKRRREGRAPAGVQPGLKTAVAVGSAAEEIRT
;
A
#
# COMPACT_ATOMS: atom_id res chain seq x y z
N MET A 1 -49.33 -3.30 -25.90
CA MET A 1 -48.11 -4.06 -26.25
C MET A 1 -47.66 -4.81 -25.01
N MET A 2 -47.77 -6.15 -24.97
CA MET A 2 -47.17 -6.94 -23.91
C MET A 2 -45.68 -7.07 -24.22
N LEU A 3 -44.82 -6.59 -23.31
CA LEU A 3 -43.38 -6.87 -23.37
C LEU A 3 -43.18 -8.39 -23.30
N ASP A 4 -42.32 -8.91 -24.16
CA ASP A 4 -41.87 -10.29 -24.10
C ASP A 4 -41.14 -10.57 -22.77
N SER A 5 -41.03 -11.85 -22.39
CA SER A 5 -40.35 -12.26 -21.16
C SER A 5 -38.89 -11.73 -21.11
N ALA A 6 -38.22 -11.67 -22.26
CA ALA A 6 -36.89 -11.09 -22.38
C ALA A 6 -36.85 -9.59 -22.04
N GLY A 7 -37.80 -8.80 -22.56
CA GLY A 7 -37.93 -7.39 -22.26
C GLY A 7 -38.24 -7.12 -20.79
N LYS A 8 -39.10 -7.93 -20.16
CA LYS A 8 -39.37 -7.86 -18.72
C LYS A 8 -38.11 -8.16 -17.90
N TRP A 9 -37.36 -9.20 -18.27
CA TRP A 9 -36.11 -9.56 -17.61
C TRP A 9 -35.07 -8.46 -17.73
N MET A 10 -34.88 -7.88 -18.92
CA MET A 10 -33.93 -6.78 -19.14
C MET A 10 -34.28 -5.52 -18.33
N ILE A 11 -35.57 -5.17 -18.25
CA ILE A 11 -36.04 -4.05 -17.43
C ILE A 11 -35.78 -4.33 -15.94
N ALA A 12 -36.15 -5.53 -15.46
CA ALA A 12 -35.88 -5.94 -14.08
C ALA A 12 -34.39 -5.93 -13.76
N PHE A 13 -33.56 -6.41 -14.70
CA PHE A 13 -32.11 -6.43 -14.58
C PHE A 13 -31.53 -5.02 -14.46
N ALA A 14 -31.91 -4.11 -15.36
CA ALA A 14 -31.45 -2.73 -15.36
C ALA A 14 -31.89 -1.98 -14.10
N PHE A 15 -33.16 -2.14 -13.70
CA PHE A 15 -33.68 -1.53 -12.48
C PHE A 15 -32.97 -2.05 -11.22
N GLY A 16 -32.76 -3.36 -11.12
CA GLY A 16 -32.01 -3.96 -10.02
C GLY A 16 -30.56 -3.47 -9.95
N ALA A 17 -29.89 -3.27 -11.09
CA ALA A 17 -28.55 -2.69 -11.13
C ALA A 17 -28.50 -1.27 -10.57
N VAL A 18 -29.50 -0.42 -10.90
CA VAL A 18 -29.62 0.94 -10.35
C VAL A 18 -29.85 0.89 -8.84
N MET A 19 -30.77 0.04 -8.37
CA MET A 19 -31.07 -0.13 -6.93
C MET A 19 -29.83 -0.56 -6.14
N VAL A 20 -29.11 -1.59 -6.61
CA VAL A 20 -27.86 -2.05 -5.99
C VAL A 20 -26.79 -0.97 -6.03
N GLY A 21 -26.68 -0.23 -7.13
CA GLY A 21 -25.73 0.88 -7.27
C GLY A 21 -25.98 2.00 -6.25
N MET A 22 -27.22 2.45 -6.12
CA MET A 22 -27.62 3.48 -5.15
C MET A 22 -27.41 3.03 -3.70
N TYR A 23 -27.83 1.82 -3.36
CA TYR A 23 -27.62 1.25 -2.03
C TYR A 23 -26.12 1.12 -1.70
N SER A 24 -25.33 0.60 -2.64
CA SER A 24 -23.88 0.45 -2.48
C SER A 24 -23.20 1.82 -2.30
N TRP A 25 -23.71 2.85 -2.96
CA TRP A 25 -23.17 4.20 -2.81
C TRP A 25 -23.26 4.70 -1.36
N SER A 26 -24.40 4.53 -0.67
CA SER A 26 -24.51 4.93 0.74
C SER A 26 -23.75 3.99 1.67
N ARG A 27 -23.79 2.67 1.38
CA ARG A 27 -23.20 1.62 2.21
C ARG A 27 -21.67 1.70 2.35
N PHE A 28 -20.97 2.29 1.38
CA PHE A 28 -19.52 2.51 1.44
C PHE A 28 -19.12 3.59 2.47
N ASP A 29 -20.04 4.49 2.84
CA ASP A 29 -19.77 5.52 3.85
C ASP A 29 -19.77 4.94 5.29
N GLU A 30 -20.03 3.65 5.47
CA GLU A 30 -19.98 2.96 6.77
C GLU A 30 -18.59 2.36 7.05
N PRO A 31 -18.08 2.42 8.29
CA PRO A 31 -16.81 1.79 8.64
C PRO A 31 -16.86 0.26 8.40
N SER A 32 -15.74 -0.30 7.94
CA SER A 32 -15.58 -1.75 7.72
C SER A 32 -14.99 -2.49 8.93
N CYS A 33 -14.47 -1.75 9.91
CA CYS A 33 -13.81 -2.32 11.09
C CYS A 33 -14.75 -2.23 12.30
N ASP A 34 -15.05 -3.38 12.89
CA ASP A 34 -15.87 -3.48 14.11
C ASP A 34 -15.07 -3.13 15.39
N SER A 35 -13.78 -2.80 15.25
CA SER A 35 -12.88 -2.38 16.32
C SER A 35 -13.32 -1.04 16.90
N GLN A 36 -14.18 -1.07 17.92
CA GLN A 36 -14.48 0.11 18.75
C GLN A 36 -13.25 0.61 19.54
N SER A 37 -12.20 -0.22 19.65
CA SER A 37 -10.98 0.10 20.40
C SER A 37 -10.10 1.18 19.77
N GLU A 38 -10.32 1.51 18.51
CA GLU A 38 -9.50 2.48 17.79
C GLU A 38 -10.30 3.76 17.49
N TYR A 39 -9.81 4.94 17.89
CA TYR A 39 -10.56 6.19 17.73
C TYR A 39 -10.98 6.47 16.29
N PHE A 40 -10.22 6.01 15.30
CA PHE A 40 -10.52 6.28 13.90
C PHE A 40 -11.81 5.60 13.42
N SER A 41 -12.28 4.51 14.06
CA SER A 41 -13.53 3.84 13.66
C SER A 41 -14.77 4.67 14.01
N ARG A 42 -14.64 5.70 14.85
CA ARG A 42 -15.70 6.66 15.19
C ARG A 42 -15.98 7.65 14.06
N TYR A 43 -15.03 7.86 13.15
CA TYR A 43 -15.18 8.82 12.05
C TYR A 43 -15.61 8.11 10.76
N LYS A 44 -16.36 8.83 9.92
CA LYS A 44 -16.77 8.33 8.60
C LYS A 44 -15.53 8.09 7.72
N PRO A 45 -15.48 6.98 6.95
CA PRO A 45 -14.36 6.65 6.07
C PRO A 45 -13.99 7.78 5.09
N ARG A 46 -14.98 8.57 4.63
CA ARG A 46 -14.76 9.72 3.73
C ARG A 46 -13.81 10.79 4.28
N PHE A 47 -13.68 10.87 5.60
CA PHE A 47 -12.79 11.81 6.29
C PHE A 47 -11.44 11.18 6.64
N SER A 48 -11.24 9.89 6.35
CA SER A 48 -10.00 9.17 6.70
C SER A 48 -8.98 9.10 5.57
N THR A 49 -9.28 9.69 4.41
CA THR A 49 -8.39 9.75 3.24
C THR A 49 -8.76 10.94 2.36
N SER A 50 -7.91 11.28 1.39
CA SER A 50 -8.22 12.32 0.40
C SER A 50 -9.43 11.98 -0.47
N TYR A 51 -10.18 13.01 -0.85
CA TYR A 51 -11.41 12.89 -1.64
C TYR A 51 -11.22 12.10 -2.94
N GLY A 52 -10.14 12.35 -3.68
CA GLY A 52 -9.86 11.67 -4.96
C GLY A 52 -9.56 10.17 -4.82
N ARG A 53 -9.01 9.72 -3.69
CA ARG A 53 -8.84 8.29 -3.39
C ARG A 53 -10.15 7.68 -2.92
N TYR A 54 -10.87 8.40 -2.05
CA TYR A 54 -12.17 7.98 -1.55
C TYR A 54 -13.15 7.72 -2.70
N ALA A 55 -13.32 8.71 -3.59
CA ALA A 55 -14.24 8.63 -4.72
C ALA A 55 -13.91 7.44 -5.65
N ARG A 56 -12.62 7.22 -5.96
CA ARG A 56 -12.21 6.07 -6.78
C ARG A 56 -12.51 4.73 -6.11
N ALA A 57 -12.24 4.60 -4.82
CA ALA A 57 -12.54 3.38 -4.07
C ALA A 57 -14.05 3.16 -3.94
N LYS A 58 -14.82 4.24 -3.77
CA LYS A 58 -16.29 4.22 -3.74
C LYS A 58 -16.88 3.76 -5.07
N TRP A 59 -16.40 4.30 -6.20
CA TRP A 59 -16.79 3.84 -7.53
C TRP A 59 -16.39 2.39 -7.78
N ALA A 60 -15.19 1.99 -7.36
CA ALA A 60 -14.77 0.59 -7.45
C ALA A 60 -15.65 -0.35 -6.62
N TYR A 61 -16.11 0.09 -5.44
CA TYR A 61 -17.03 -0.66 -4.59
C TYR A 61 -18.39 -0.82 -5.24
N VAL A 62 -18.95 0.27 -5.76
CA VAL A 62 -20.22 0.21 -6.50
C VAL A 62 -20.09 -0.71 -7.72
N GLY A 63 -19.01 -0.58 -8.49
CA GLY A 63 -18.71 -1.47 -9.61
C GLY A 63 -18.64 -2.95 -9.20
N ALA A 64 -17.95 -3.26 -8.09
CA ALA A 64 -17.86 -4.62 -7.57
C ALA A 64 -19.22 -5.19 -7.13
N MET A 65 -20.07 -4.37 -6.50
CA MET A 65 -21.41 -4.79 -6.08
C MET A 65 -22.35 -4.99 -7.26
N ILE A 66 -22.27 -4.13 -8.29
CA ILE A 66 -23.02 -4.32 -9.54
C ILE A 66 -22.53 -5.59 -10.25
N VAL A 67 -21.23 -5.82 -10.33
CA VAL A 67 -20.64 -7.05 -10.87
C VAL A 67 -21.18 -8.29 -10.16
N MET A 68 -21.21 -8.27 -8.82
CA MET A 68 -21.76 -9.36 -8.03
C MET A 68 -23.26 -9.57 -8.31
N TYR A 69 -24.01 -8.48 -8.44
CA TYR A 69 -25.41 -8.50 -8.85
C TYR A 69 -25.59 -9.15 -10.24
N MET A 70 -24.78 -8.78 -11.23
CA MET A 70 -24.83 -9.39 -12.57
C MET A 70 -24.54 -10.89 -12.49
N ALA A 71 -23.50 -11.28 -11.75
CA ALA A 71 -23.11 -12.68 -11.59
C ALA A 71 -24.24 -13.54 -10.98
N PHE A 72 -24.88 -13.05 -9.91
CA PHE A 72 -26.01 -13.73 -9.28
C PHE A 72 -27.27 -13.76 -10.14
N SER A 73 -27.50 -12.72 -10.95
CA SER A 73 -28.65 -12.67 -11.85
C SER A 73 -28.47 -13.60 -13.07
N LEU A 74 -27.25 -13.75 -13.55
CA LEU A 74 -26.91 -14.62 -14.69
C LEU A 74 -26.73 -16.09 -14.28
N VAL A 75 -26.33 -16.35 -13.03
CA VAL A 75 -26.08 -17.71 -12.52
C VAL A 75 -26.87 -17.89 -11.20
N PRO A 76 -28.16 -18.26 -11.28
CA PRO A 76 -29.04 -18.39 -10.12
C PRO A 76 -28.52 -19.38 -9.07
N GLU A 77 -27.81 -20.41 -9.52
CA GLU A 77 -27.21 -21.43 -8.65
C GLU A 77 -26.18 -20.84 -7.67
N LEU A 78 -25.40 -19.84 -8.11
CA LEU A 78 -24.44 -19.15 -7.23
C LEU A 78 -25.18 -18.39 -6.13
N PHE A 79 -26.26 -17.72 -6.50
CA PHE A 79 -27.08 -16.99 -5.54
C PHE A 79 -27.68 -17.93 -4.49
N ASN A 80 -28.28 -19.04 -4.92
CA ASN A 80 -28.88 -20.03 -4.00
C ASN A 80 -27.86 -20.61 -3.02
N LYS A 81 -26.64 -20.92 -3.49
CA LYS A 81 -25.54 -21.40 -2.64
C LYS A 81 -25.06 -20.35 -1.64
N VAL A 82 -24.93 -19.09 -2.05
CA VAL A 82 -24.42 -18.02 -1.16
C VAL A 82 -25.48 -17.56 -0.17
N ALA A 83 -26.75 -17.57 -0.57
CA ALA A 83 -27.85 -17.12 0.27
C ALA A 83 -28.31 -18.16 1.29
N ASN A 84 -27.89 -19.42 1.17
CA ASN A 84 -28.37 -20.55 1.98
C ASN A 84 -29.90 -20.66 2.02
N ILE A 85 -30.59 -20.16 0.99
CA ILE A 85 -32.04 -20.30 0.85
C ILE A 85 -32.25 -21.75 0.42
N GLY A 86 -32.71 -22.59 1.34
CA GLY A 86 -32.89 -24.03 1.11
C GLY A 86 -33.58 -24.31 -0.22
N ALA A 87 -33.10 -25.33 -0.94
CA ALA A 87 -33.52 -25.70 -2.30
C ALA A 87 -35.01 -26.13 -2.44
N GLY A 88 -35.85 -25.87 -1.44
CA GLY A 88 -37.25 -26.31 -1.37
C GLY A 88 -38.28 -25.33 -1.96
N GLY A 89 -37.86 -24.16 -2.46
CA GLY A 89 -38.77 -23.18 -3.07
C GLY A 89 -38.63 -23.15 -4.60
N ASP A 90 -39.76 -23.22 -5.30
CA ASP A 90 -39.95 -23.10 -6.77
C ASP A 90 -39.46 -21.75 -7.38
N LEU A 91 -38.39 -21.13 -6.86
CA LEU A 91 -37.82 -19.88 -7.36
C LEU A 91 -37.34 -19.97 -8.82
N SER A 92 -37.03 -21.19 -9.28
CA SER A 92 -36.67 -21.46 -10.67
C SER A 92 -37.82 -21.25 -11.65
N LYS A 93 -39.09 -21.28 -11.18
CA LYS A 93 -40.27 -21.06 -12.04
C LYS A 93 -40.55 -19.59 -12.33
N THR A 94 -39.89 -18.67 -11.63
CA THR A 94 -40.10 -17.21 -11.78
C THR A 94 -38.86 -16.53 -12.35
N ILE A 95 -38.38 -17.00 -13.50
CA ILE A 95 -37.18 -16.50 -14.19
C ILE A 95 -37.26 -14.98 -14.45
N ASP A 96 -38.46 -14.48 -14.79
CA ASP A 96 -38.70 -13.05 -15.10
C ASP A 96 -38.43 -12.11 -13.90
N GLY A 97 -38.58 -12.59 -12.67
CA GLY A 97 -38.44 -11.79 -11.44
C GLY A 97 -37.11 -11.96 -10.72
N LEU A 98 -36.25 -12.88 -11.18
CA LEU A 98 -35.03 -13.24 -10.47
C LEU A 98 -34.06 -12.06 -10.25
N PRO A 99 -33.75 -11.21 -11.25
CA PRO A 99 -32.83 -10.09 -11.02
C PRO A 99 -33.34 -9.16 -9.91
N LEU A 100 -34.65 -8.90 -9.85
CA LEU A 100 -35.22 -8.05 -8.82
C LEU A 100 -35.10 -8.69 -7.42
N ALA A 101 -35.30 -10.02 -7.32
CA ALA A 101 -35.11 -10.75 -6.07
C ALA A 101 -33.65 -10.71 -5.59
N VAL A 102 -32.69 -10.89 -6.50
CA VAL A 102 -31.25 -10.76 -6.21
C VAL A 102 -30.91 -9.35 -5.78
N ALA A 103 -31.42 -8.33 -6.46
CA ALA A 103 -31.23 -6.93 -6.07
C ALA A 103 -31.77 -6.66 -4.66
N LEU A 104 -32.98 -7.15 -4.36
CA LEU A 104 -33.58 -7.01 -3.04
C LEU A 104 -32.75 -7.70 -1.95
N ALA A 105 -32.24 -8.91 -2.21
CA ALA A 105 -31.35 -9.61 -1.29
C ALA A 105 -30.03 -8.86 -1.06
N LEU A 106 -29.46 -8.26 -2.11
CA LEU A 106 -28.25 -7.43 -2.03
C LEU A 106 -28.48 -6.05 -1.41
N VAL A 107 -29.71 -5.54 -1.38
CA VAL A 107 -30.07 -4.31 -0.65
C VAL A 107 -30.37 -4.63 0.82
N THR A 108 -30.90 -5.82 1.09
CA THR A 108 -31.26 -6.30 2.43
C THR A 108 -30.17 -7.17 3.06
N LEU A 109 -28.88 -6.91 2.76
CA LEU A 109 -27.71 -7.70 3.20
C LEU A 109 -27.73 -8.12 4.68
N GLN A 110 -28.37 -7.33 5.54
CA GLN A 110 -28.52 -7.62 6.96
C GLN A 110 -29.16 -8.97 7.25
N ASN A 111 -30.00 -9.49 6.35
CA ASN A 111 -30.75 -10.73 6.52
C ASN A 111 -29.98 -11.98 6.06
N VAL A 112 -28.89 -11.82 5.30
CA VAL A 112 -28.13 -12.94 4.74
C VAL A 112 -26.67 -12.87 5.22
N PRO A 113 -26.28 -13.66 6.25
CA PRO A 113 -24.96 -13.59 6.86
C PRO A 113 -23.80 -13.76 5.87
N GLY A 114 -23.96 -14.65 4.87
CA GLY A 114 -22.94 -14.90 3.84
C GLY A 114 -22.67 -13.69 2.95
N LEU A 115 -23.74 -13.02 2.49
CA LEU A 115 -23.65 -11.81 1.67
C LEU A 115 -23.09 -10.63 2.48
N LYS A 116 -23.50 -10.49 3.74
CA LYS A 116 -22.98 -9.46 4.65
C LYS A 116 -21.48 -9.59 4.86
N GLU A 117 -20.99 -10.80 5.11
CA GLU A 117 -19.55 -11.04 5.32
C GLU A 117 -18.75 -10.80 4.02
N LEU A 118 -19.28 -11.23 2.87
CA LEU A 118 -18.67 -10.97 1.57
C LEU A 118 -18.59 -9.48 1.26
N GLU A 119 -19.70 -8.74 1.43
CA GLU A 119 -19.73 -7.28 1.26
C GLU A 119 -18.74 -6.59 2.19
N ARG A 120 -18.73 -6.96 3.47
CA ARG A 120 -17.79 -6.41 4.46
C ARG A 120 -16.34 -6.64 4.05
N ARG A 121 -16.01 -7.80 3.48
CA ARG A 121 -14.66 -8.10 2.94
C ARG A 121 -14.32 -7.24 1.74
N ILE A 122 -15.24 -7.08 0.78
CA ILE A 122 -15.05 -6.22 -0.40
C ILE A 122 -14.85 -4.76 0.05
N ARG A 123 -15.71 -4.26 0.93
CA ARG A 123 -15.62 -2.90 1.48
C ARG A 123 -14.31 -2.71 2.25
N GLY A 124 -13.96 -3.63 3.15
CA GLY A 124 -12.71 -3.57 3.92
C GLY A 124 -11.47 -3.64 3.04
N PHE A 125 -11.50 -4.42 1.95
CA PHE A 125 -10.44 -4.43 0.96
C PHE A 125 -10.31 -3.08 0.26
N LEU A 126 -11.41 -2.52 -0.25
CA LEU A 126 -11.39 -1.23 -0.94
C LEU A 126 -11.08 -0.05 -0.02
N HIS A 127 -11.47 -0.10 1.25
CA HIS A 127 -11.01 0.83 2.29
C HIS A 127 -9.48 0.75 2.45
N SER A 128 -8.90 -0.45 2.51
CA SER A 128 -7.44 -0.57 2.58
C SER A 128 -6.73 -0.09 1.31
N VAL A 129 -7.32 -0.30 0.12
CA VAL A 129 -6.81 0.26 -1.15
C VAL A 129 -6.88 1.80 -1.13
N ALA A 130 -7.95 2.36 -0.55
CA ALA A 130 -8.09 3.78 -0.29
C ALA A 130 -7.17 4.30 0.83
N ARG A 131 -6.41 3.42 1.50
CA ARG A 131 -5.58 3.72 2.69
C ARG A 131 -6.38 4.26 3.87
N ILE A 132 -7.59 3.76 4.07
CA ILE A 132 -8.41 4.02 5.25
C ILE A 132 -8.14 2.88 6.24
N PRO A 133 -7.67 3.15 7.48
CA PRO A 133 -7.38 4.43 8.12
C PRO A 133 -5.89 4.84 8.04
N ASP A 134 -5.09 4.18 7.22
CA ASP A 134 -3.62 4.36 7.19
C ASP A 134 -3.16 5.79 6.93
N CYS A 135 -3.89 6.58 6.13
CA CYS A 135 -3.63 8.01 5.94
C CYS A 135 -3.73 8.79 7.25
N VAL A 136 -4.78 8.55 8.04
CA VAL A 136 -4.98 9.16 9.36
C VAL A 136 -3.89 8.71 10.32
N ARG A 137 -3.62 7.40 10.40
CA ARG A 137 -2.54 6.86 11.25
C ARG A 137 -1.19 7.48 10.91
N ARG A 138 -0.91 7.70 9.63
CA ARG A 138 0.31 8.37 9.15
C ARG A 138 0.37 9.81 9.62
N THR A 139 -0.69 10.60 9.43
CA THR A 139 -0.72 12.00 9.87
C THR A 139 -0.64 12.12 11.39
N VAL A 140 -1.30 11.23 12.14
CA VAL A 140 -1.16 11.14 13.60
C VAL A 140 0.28 10.84 14.01
N ALA A 141 0.92 9.86 13.36
CA ALA A 141 2.33 9.54 13.62
C ALA A 141 3.25 10.72 13.28
N GLN A 142 2.99 11.42 12.18
CA GLN A 142 3.72 12.64 11.80
C GLN A 142 3.57 13.74 12.86
N MET A 143 2.34 14.04 13.30
CA MET A 143 2.07 15.02 14.37
C MET A 143 2.68 14.62 15.71
N ARG A 144 2.71 13.32 16.03
CA ARG A 144 3.42 12.82 17.21
C ARG A 144 4.91 13.08 17.11
N SER A 145 5.49 12.98 15.92
CA SER A 145 6.94 13.11 15.69
C SER A 145 7.42 14.53 15.44
N SER A 146 6.52 15.46 15.10
CA SER A 146 6.90 16.83 14.78
C SER A 146 7.05 17.69 16.03
N GLN A 147 7.88 18.72 15.91
CA GLN A 147 7.95 19.77 16.89
C GLN A 147 6.69 20.64 16.80
N PHE A 148 6.32 21.25 17.94
CA PHE A 148 5.16 22.13 18.02
C PHE A 148 5.61 23.54 18.39
N THR A 149 5.30 24.49 17.52
CA THR A 149 5.54 25.92 17.71
C THR A 149 4.38 26.52 18.51
N PHE A 150 4.64 26.90 19.74
CA PHE A 150 3.62 27.48 20.61
C PHE A 150 3.43 28.97 20.31
N GLU A 151 2.18 29.36 20.02
CA GLU A 151 1.83 30.78 19.98
C GLU A 151 1.93 31.37 21.40
N PRO A 152 2.62 32.52 21.58
CA PRO A 152 2.90 33.08 22.91
C PRO A 152 1.65 33.29 23.77
N GLY A 153 0.53 33.74 23.18
CA GLY A 153 -0.71 33.97 23.90
C GLY A 153 -1.35 32.67 24.41
N VAL A 154 -1.36 31.62 23.59
CA VAL A 154 -1.89 30.30 23.98
C VAL A 154 -1.01 29.67 25.06
N TYR A 155 0.30 29.82 24.91
CA TYR A 155 1.28 29.37 25.90
C TYR A 155 1.00 29.98 27.28
N GLN A 156 0.88 31.31 27.36
CA GLN A 156 0.58 32.00 28.62
C GLN A 156 -0.74 31.53 29.24
N CYS A 157 -1.78 31.30 28.43
CA CYS A 157 -3.06 30.80 28.92
C CYS A 157 -2.95 29.39 29.52
N GLN A 158 -2.21 28.47 28.88
CA GLN A 158 -2.02 27.12 29.43
C GLN A 158 -1.17 27.15 30.70
N THR A 159 -0.12 27.97 30.75
CA THR A 159 0.71 28.15 31.96
C THR A 159 -0.12 28.68 33.12
N LYS A 160 -1.02 29.64 32.89
CA LYS A 160 -1.93 30.16 33.93
C LYS A 160 -2.83 29.07 34.54
N LYS A 161 -3.29 28.09 33.74
CA LYS A 161 -4.09 26.96 34.25
C LYS A 161 -3.30 26.06 35.21
N LEU A 162 -2.00 25.91 34.98
CA LEU A 162 -1.14 25.08 35.81
C LEU A 162 -0.67 25.79 37.07
N VAL A 163 -0.34 27.08 37.00
CA VAL A 163 0.24 27.82 38.15
C VAL A 163 -0.77 28.06 39.27
N GLY A 164 -2.09 28.00 39.01
CA GLY A 164 -3.14 27.76 40.01
C GLY A 164 -3.36 28.81 41.12
N GLN A 165 -2.42 29.71 41.40
CA GLN A 165 -2.54 30.71 42.45
C GLN A 165 -2.11 32.11 41.96
N PRO A 166 -3.01 33.12 42.05
CA PRO A 166 -2.61 34.51 41.85
C PRO A 166 -1.73 34.94 43.03
N GLY A 167 -0.41 34.90 42.86
CA GLY A 167 0.57 35.36 43.87
C GLY A 167 1.93 34.65 43.87
N ALA A 168 2.04 33.45 43.30
CA ALA A 168 3.32 32.75 43.15
C ALA A 168 4.07 33.29 41.92
N GLY A 169 5.16 34.04 42.16
CA GLY A 169 5.78 34.96 41.20
C GLY A 169 6.56 34.35 40.03
N ASN A 170 7.15 35.28 39.25
CA ASN A 170 7.85 35.08 37.97
C ASN A 170 8.94 33.99 37.94
N ALA A 171 9.49 33.57 39.09
CA ALA A 171 10.55 32.56 39.18
C ALA A 171 10.08 31.17 38.70
N LEU A 172 8.82 30.78 38.97
CA LEU A 172 8.28 29.48 38.55
C LEU A 172 8.24 29.32 37.02
N THR A 173 8.13 30.42 36.28
CA THR A 173 7.97 30.43 34.82
C THR A 173 9.23 30.00 34.07
N GLY A 174 10.42 30.31 34.62
CA GLY A 174 11.71 29.93 34.03
C GLY A 174 11.94 28.42 34.14
N ASP A 175 11.69 27.87 35.32
CA ASP A 175 11.82 26.43 35.58
C ASP A 175 10.78 25.61 34.80
N LEU A 176 9.56 26.14 34.60
CA LEU A 176 8.53 25.48 33.80
C LEU A 176 8.90 25.36 32.32
N ASN A 177 9.59 26.36 31.75
CA ASN A 177 10.04 26.29 30.35
C ASN A 177 11.03 25.15 30.14
N LYS A 178 11.97 25.01 31.06
CA LYS A 178 12.96 23.93 31.05
C LYS A 178 12.28 22.57 31.30
N LEU A 179 11.41 22.51 32.30
CA LEU A 179 10.64 21.30 32.62
C LEU A 179 9.77 20.86 31.45
N ARG A 180 9.15 21.78 30.70
CA ARG A 180 8.37 21.47 29.49
C ARG A 180 9.21 20.79 28.42
N GLU A 181 10.46 21.23 28.26
CA GLU A 181 11.36 20.64 27.27
C GLU A 181 11.91 19.30 27.72
N ASP A 182 11.97 19.02 29.01
CA ASP A 182 12.53 17.77 29.54
C ASP A 182 11.45 16.74 29.96
N ASP A 183 10.21 17.16 30.25
CA ASP A 183 9.09 16.31 30.70
C ASP A 183 8.04 16.03 29.61
N GLU A 184 7.77 14.76 29.35
CA GLU A 184 6.86 14.33 28.29
C GLU A 184 5.39 14.66 28.60
N ILE A 185 4.94 14.51 29.86
CA ILE A 185 3.55 14.77 30.24
C ILE A 185 3.22 16.23 29.99
N LEU A 186 4.09 17.13 30.45
CA LEU A 186 3.93 18.55 30.32
C LEU A 186 3.97 18.97 28.84
N HIS A 187 4.93 18.47 28.06
CA HIS A 187 4.98 18.75 26.63
C HIS A 187 3.69 18.33 25.92
N ILE A 188 3.19 17.11 26.15
CA ILE A 188 1.96 16.63 25.52
C ILE A 188 0.78 17.51 25.93
N TRP A 189 0.68 17.85 27.20
CA TRP A 189 -0.37 18.70 27.75
C TRP A 189 -0.46 20.05 27.05
N TYR A 190 0.67 20.74 26.90
CA TYR A 190 0.76 22.02 26.21
C TYR A 190 0.42 21.87 24.72
N CYS A 191 0.87 20.81 24.05
CA CYS A 191 0.54 20.57 22.65
C CYS A 191 -0.95 20.38 22.43
N VAL A 192 -1.60 19.56 23.26
CA VAL A 192 -3.06 19.35 23.22
C VAL A 192 -3.78 20.68 23.43
N GLY A 193 -3.39 21.46 24.43
CA GLY A 193 -3.95 22.78 24.68
C GLY A 193 -3.72 23.78 23.55
N GLY A 194 -2.57 23.71 22.88
CA GLY A 194 -2.22 24.49 21.70
C GLY A 194 -3.13 24.20 20.52
N VAL A 195 -3.26 22.92 20.17
CA VAL A 195 -4.13 22.45 19.09
C VAL A 195 -5.60 22.77 19.38
N LEU A 196 -6.09 22.56 20.61
CA LEU A 196 -7.47 22.91 20.98
C LEU A 196 -7.75 24.42 20.84
N ALA A 197 -6.80 25.27 21.19
CA ALA A 197 -6.94 26.72 21.00
C ALA A 197 -7.01 27.09 19.51
N ALA A 198 -6.20 26.45 18.66
CA ALA A 198 -6.25 26.64 17.21
C ALA A 198 -7.58 26.16 16.59
N LEU A 199 -8.18 25.10 17.14
CA LEU A 199 -9.48 24.54 16.69
C LEU A 199 -10.71 25.24 17.30
N SER A 200 -10.51 26.21 18.19
CA SER A 200 -11.61 26.95 18.83
C SER A 200 -12.44 27.73 17.80
N GLU A 201 -13.73 27.91 18.08
CA GLU A 201 -14.70 28.51 17.14
C GLU A 201 -14.23 29.82 16.50
N ARG A 202 -13.49 30.65 17.23
CA ARG A 202 -12.98 31.93 16.75
C ARG A 202 -11.89 31.83 15.69
N ARG A 203 -11.30 30.65 15.49
CA ARG A 203 -10.16 30.43 14.60
C ARG A 203 -10.36 29.31 13.57
N ARG A 204 -11.54 28.66 13.56
CA ARG A 204 -11.82 27.50 12.69
C ARG A 204 -11.61 27.79 11.20
N ASP A 205 -12.03 28.97 10.74
CA ASP A 205 -11.95 29.35 9.31
C ASP A 205 -10.50 29.47 8.81
N GLY A 206 -9.55 29.75 9.71
CA GLY A 206 -8.13 29.90 9.36
C GLY A 206 -7.35 28.59 9.27
N VAL A 207 -7.88 27.49 9.82
CA VAL A 207 -7.16 26.20 9.87
C VAL A 207 -7.19 25.50 8.51
N GLY A 208 -8.28 25.64 7.75
CA GLY A 208 -8.47 24.92 6.50
C GLY A 208 -8.96 23.47 6.66
N ILE A 209 -9.65 23.18 7.77
CA ILE A 209 -10.43 21.93 7.98
C ILE A 209 -11.89 22.17 7.56
N ASP A 210 -12.57 21.13 7.06
CA ASP A 210 -13.88 21.25 6.40
C ASP A 210 -14.92 21.65 7.46
N PRO A 211 -15.67 22.75 7.25
CA PRO A 211 -16.75 23.12 8.14
C PRO A 211 -17.76 21.99 8.37
N ILE A 212 -18.00 21.14 7.37
CA ILE A 212 -18.91 19.98 7.47
C ILE A 212 -18.36 18.95 8.46
N PHE A 213 -17.04 18.77 8.53
CA PHE A 213 -16.42 17.86 9.50
C PHE A 213 -16.66 18.36 10.92
N PHE A 214 -16.44 19.65 11.19
CA PHE A 214 -16.71 20.24 12.51
C PHE A 214 -18.19 20.18 12.88
N ALA A 215 -19.09 20.45 11.94
CA ALA A 215 -20.53 20.37 12.19
C ALA A 215 -20.95 18.95 12.59
N TYR A 216 -20.35 17.93 11.99
CA TYR A 216 -20.70 16.53 12.25
C TYR A 216 -20.09 15.98 13.55
N TYR A 217 -18.92 16.50 13.98
CA TYR A 217 -18.17 15.98 15.14
C TYR A 217 -17.93 17.02 16.24
N ARG A 218 -18.81 18.03 16.37
CA ARG A 218 -18.70 19.07 17.40
C ARG A 218 -18.62 18.48 18.80
N ASP A 219 -19.53 17.55 19.12
CA ASP A 219 -19.62 16.92 20.44
C ASP A 219 -18.35 16.13 20.81
N GLU A 220 -17.67 15.55 19.81
CA GLU A 220 -16.40 14.84 20.03
C GLU A 220 -15.28 15.83 20.39
N LEU A 221 -15.21 16.98 19.71
CA LEU A 221 -14.22 18.02 20.03
C LEU A 221 -14.48 18.62 21.43
N ASP A 222 -15.75 18.85 21.77
CA ASP A 222 -16.14 19.36 23.08
C ASP A 222 -15.83 18.34 24.19
N SER A 223 -16.06 17.03 23.93
CA SER A 223 -15.66 15.94 24.83
C SER A 223 -14.14 15.89 25.04
N ILE A 224 -13.34 16.08 23.99
CA ILE A 224 -11.88 16.15 24.08
C ILE A 224 -11.45 17.38 24.91
N ALA A 225 -12.06 18.54 24.67
CA ALA A 225 -11.78 19.76 25.43
C ALA A 225 -12.15 19.61 26.91
N ALA A 226 -13.29 18.99 27.22
CA ALA A 226 -13.69 18.70 28.60
C ALA A 226 -12.70 17.76 29.30
N LYS A 227 -12.22 16.70 28.62
CA LYS A 227 -11.17 15.82 29.17
C LYS A 227 -9.84 16.55 29.38
N HIS A 228 -9.47 17.48 28.50
CA HIS A 228 -8.32 18.38 28.71
C HIS A 228 -8.51 19.31 29.91
N ILE A 229 -9.74 19.66 30.31
CA ILE A 229 -9.94 20.45 31.53
C ILE A 229 -9.87 19.54 32.76
N ALA A 230 -10.46 18.35 32.70
CA ALA A 230 -10.49 17.40 33.82
C ALA A 230 -9.09 16.92 34.25
N LEU A 231 -8.18 16.75 33.29
CA LEU A 231 -6.81 16.30 33.56
C LEU A 231 -5.88 17.43 34.10
N VAL A 232 -6.34 18.69 34.21
CA VAL A 232 -5.52 19.82 34.69
C VAL A 232 -4.95 19.55 36.08
N GLU A 233 -5.77 19.01 36.99
CA GLU A 233 -5.39 18.78 38.38
C GLU A 233 -4.28 17.74 38.51
N LEU A 234 -4.39 16.63 37.77
CA LEU A 234 -3.37 15.57 37.74
C LEU A 234 -2.04 16.08 37.17
N VAL A 235 -2.09 16.87 36.10
CA VAL A 235 -0.87 17.48 35.53
C VAL A 235 -0.27 18.52 36.48
N ARG A 236 -1.09 19.26 37.23
CA ARG A 236 -0.60 20.21 38.23
C ARG A 236 0.10 19.51 39.38
N GLU A 237 -0.45 18.40 39.87
CA GLU A 237 0.17 17.56 40.89
C GLU A 237 1.53 17.04 40.42
N HIS A 238 1.59 16.46 39.21
CA HIS A 238 2.84 16.00 38.58
C HIS A 238 3.89 17.11 38.47
N VAL A 239 3.50 18.30 38.01
CA VAL A 239 4.42 19.47 37.93
C VAL A 239 4.91 19.86 39.32
N GLY A 240 4.05 19.84 40.33
CA GLY A 240 4.41 20.14 41.72
C GLY A 240 5.43 19.15 42.29
N GLU A 241 5.35 17.87 41.91
CA GLU A 241 6.31 16.84 42.32
C GLU A 241 7.65 16.98 41.58
N CYS A 242 7.61 17.20 40.26
CA CYS A 242 8.81 17.45 39.45
C CYS A 242 9.60 18.68 39.95
N LEU A 243 8.92 19.77 40.32
CA LEU A 243 9.55 20.97 40.88
C LEU A 243 10.18 20.73 42.25
N LYS A 244 9.69 19.75 43.02
CA LYS A 244 10.32 19.32 44.28
C LYS A 244 11.56 18.43 44.06
N GLY A 245 11.89 18.11 42.81
CA GLY A 245 13.00 17.22 42.45
C GLY A 245 12.67 15.74 42.56
N ASN A 246 11.40 15.38 42.81
CA ASN A 246 10.96 14.00 42.77
C ASN A 246 10.69 13.60 41.30
N SER A 247 10.99 12.35 40.93
CA SER A 247 10.67 11.81 39.61
C SER A 247 9.57 10.73 39.69
N PRO A 248 8.32 11.07 40.04
CA PRO A 248 7.22 10.13 39.95
C PRO A 248 6.59 10.30 38.56
N THR A 249 7.07 9.56 37.57
CA THR A 249 6.23 9.37 36.38
C THR A 249 5.14 8.39 36.76
N ASP A 250 4.00 8.86 37.29
CA ASP A 250 2.83 8.00 37.45
C ASP A 250 2.44 7.47 36.05
N PRO A 251 2.58 6.15 35.79
CA PRO A 251 2.28 5.60 34.49
C PRO A 251 0.81 5.78 34.11
N GLY A 252 -0.09 5.93 35.09
CA GLY A 252 -1.52 6.21 34.88
C GLY A 252 -1.74 7.56 34.22
N THR A 253 -1.24 8.63 34.84
CA THR A 253 -1.34 10.01 34.33
C THR A 253 -0.74 10.17 32.94
N LEU A 254 0.45 9.60 32.70
CA LEU A 254 1.06 9.61 31.36
C LEU A 254 0.20 8.89 30.32
N SER A 255 -0.39 7.75 30.67
CA SER A 255 -1.30 7.01 29.79
C SER A 255 -2.55 7.82 29.44
N GLU A 256 -3.17 8.47 30.42
CA GLU A 256 -4.35 9.33 30.24
C GLU A 256 -4.08 10.53 29.32
N VAL A 257 -2.95 11.20 29.52
CA VAL A 257 -2.53 12.35 28.70
C VAL A 257 -2.17 11.92 27.27
N ARG A 258 -1.54 10.75 27.10
CA ARG A 258 -1.25 10.16 25.78
C ARG A 258 -2.54 9.74 25.05
N ASP A 259 -3.50 9.13 25.75
CA ASP A 259 -4.84 8.78 25.24
C ASP A 259 -5.57 10.04 24.72
N LEU A 260 -5.58 11.12 25.51
CA LEU A 260 -6.17 12.39 25.11
C LEU A 260 -5.51 12.97 23.86
N ARG A 261 -4.17 12.99 23.81
CA ARG A 261 -3.41 13.44 22.63
C ARG A 261 -3.77 12.63 21.40
N ASP A 262 -3.79 11.31 21.51
CA ASP A 262 -4.02 10.42 20.40
C ASP A 262 -5.45 10.55 19.85
N ARG A 263 -6.44 10.77 20.74
CA ARG A 263 -7.81 11.09 20.36
C ARG A 263 -7.89 12.42 19.60
N LEU A 264 -7.28 13.49 20.11
CA LEU A 264 -7.25 14.80 19.45
C LEU A 264 -6.52 14.77 18.11
N TYR A 265 -5.37 14.10 18.05
CA TYR A 265 -4.60 14.00 16.81
C TYR A 265 -5.36 13.19 15.76
N THR A 266 -6.10 12.16 16.16
CA THR A 266 -6.97 11.42 15.24
C THR A 266 -8.09 12.32 14.70
N PHE A 267 -8.74 13.10 15.57
CA PHE A 267 -9.75 14.09 15.18
C PHE A 267 -9.18 15.09 14.15
N VAL A 268 -8.02 15.68 14.44
CA VAL A 268 -7.34 16.62 13.54
C VAL A 268 -7.00 15.95 12.22
N ALA A 269 -6.37 14.77 12.24
CA ALA A 269 -5.99 14.09 11.03
C ALA A 269 -7.20 13.76 10.14
N CYS A 270 -8.33 13.33 10.71
CA CYS A 270 -9.57 13.14 9.96
C CYS A 270 -10.10 14.47 9.39
N GLY A 271 -10.06 15.55 10.18
CA GLY A 271 -10.43 16.89 9.73
C GLY A 271 -9.56 17.38 8.56
N VAL A 272 -8.24 17.17 8.64
CA VAL A 272 -7.31 17.55 7.57
C VAL A 272 -7.58 16.75 6.29
N HIS A 273 -7.74 15.43 6.39
CA HIS A 273 -8.00 14.60 5.20
C HIS A 273 -9.39 14.86 4.57
N SER A 274 -10.31 15.47 5.32
CA SER A 274 -11.62 15.90 4.78
C SER A 274 -11.53 17.04 3.75
N THR A 275 -10.57 17.96 3.89
CA THR A 275 -10.43 19.12 2.99
C THR A 275 -9.45 18.88 1.86
N VAL A 276 -8.50 18.01 2.09
CA VAL A 276 -7.31 17.90 1.27
C VAL A 276 -7.56 17.03 0.03
N LYS A 277 -7.25 17.59 -1.15
CA LYS A 277 -7.28 16.84 -2.42
C LYS A 277 -6.05 15.93 -2.55
N ASN A 278 -4.87 16.42 -2.14
CA ASN A 278 -3.59 15.72 -2.26
C ASN A 278 -2.88 15.60 -0.92
N GLU A 279 -2.27 14.45 -0.59
CA GLU A 279 -1.56 14.25 0.69
C GLU A 279 -0.54 15.37 1.03
N ALA A 280 0.07 16.02 0.03
CA ALA A 280 0.99 17.14 0.26
C ALA A 280 0.33 18.35 0.95
N ASP A 281 -0.95 18.64 0.65
CA ASP A 281 -1.66 19.78 1.24
C ASP A 281 -2.05 19.50 2.70
N SER A 282 -2.07 18.21 3.11
CA SER A 282 -2.35 17.84 4.50
C SER A 282 -1.29 18.36 5.46
N LEU A 283 -0.03 18.42 5.03
CA LEU A 283 1.04 18.98 5.85
C LEU A 283 0.88 20.49 6.01
N ASP A 284 0.42 21.22 4.98
CA ASP A 284 0.18 22.68 5.07
C ASP A 284 -0.94 23.04 6.06
N VAL A 285 -1.99 22.21 6.13
CA VAL A 285 -3.04 22.37 7.15
C VAL A 285 -2.49 22.08 8.55
N VAL A 286 -1.67 21.04 8.69
CA VAL A 286 -1.08 20.67 9.98
C VAL A 286 -0.02 21.70 10.42
N THR A 287 0.71 22.35 9.51
CA THR A 287 1.63 23.45 9.88
C THR A 287 0.89 24.67 10.40
N LYS A 288 -0.28 25.00 9.83
CA LYS A 288 -1.15 26.08 10.34
C LYS A 288 -1.65 25.83 11.77
N LEU A 289 -1.71 24.56 12.19
CA LEU A 289 -2.04 24.18 13.57
C LEU A 289 -0.87 24.35 14.56
N GLY A 290 0.32 24.73 14.07
CA GLY A 290 1.51 24.97 14.88
C GLY A 290 2.56 23.88 14.80
N PHE A 291 2.37 22.81 14.01
CA PHE A 291 3.41 21.79 13.86
C PHE A 291 4.48 22.22 12.85
N SER A 292 5.76 21.97 13.13
CA SER A 292 6.84 22.21 12.18
C SER A 292 7.32 20.88 11.56
N PHE A 293 7.40 20.85 10.23
CA PHE A 293 7.97 19.73 9.48
C PHE A 293 9.19 20.22 8.73
N SER A 294 10.32 19.50 8.84
CA SER A 294 11.50 19.80 8.01
C SER A 294 11.15 19.63 6.52
N GLU A 295 11.35 20.70 5.76
CA GLU A 295 11.01 20.81 4.34
C GLU A 295 11.95 19.99 3.44
N GLU A 296 13.07 19.49 4.00
CA GLU A 296 14.15 18.82 3.27
C GLU A 296 13.69 17.58 2.48
N SER A 297 12.65 16.87 2.94
CA SER A 297 12.15 15.69 2.23
C SER A 297 11.40 16.01 0.92
N ARG A 298 10.89 17.24 0.73
CA ARG A 298 9.99 17.55 -0.40
C ARG A 298 10.73 17.77 -1.72
N LYS A 299 12.01 18.17 -1.68
CA LYS A 299 12.79 18.53 -2.88
C LYS A 299 13.38 17.35 -3.64
N GLY A 300 13.46 16.15 -3.04
CA GLY A 300 14.10 14.98 -3.64
C GLY A 300 13.17 14.01 -4.39
N ALA A 301 11.86 14.05 -4.14
CA ALA A 301 10.91 13.09 -4.70
C ALA A 301 10.47 13.48 -6.12
N LYS A 302 11.38 13.41 -7.11
CA LYS A 302 10.96 13.44 -8.52
C LYS A 302 9.91 12.36 -8.74
N SER A 303 8.77 12.70 -9.36
CA SER A 303 7.64 11.78 -9.53
C SER A 303 8.07 10.56 -10.35
N VAL A 304 8.37 9.47 -9.64
CA VAL A 304 8.79 8.18 -10.20
C VAL A 304 7.71 7.55 -11.11
N VAL A 305 6.48 8.04 -11.00
CA VAL A 305 5.33 7.59 -11.80
C VAL A 305 5.52 7.86 -13.30
N GLY A 306 6.16 8.96 -13.69
CA GLY A 306 6.34 9.34 -15.10
C GLY A 306 7.12 8.30 -15.90
N PRO A 307 8.35 7.94 -15.50
CA PRO A 307 9.13 6.90 -16.16
C PRO A 307 8.45 5.53 -16.23
N LEU A 308 7.74 5.13 -15.16
CA LEU A 308 7.01 3.86 -15.13
C LEU A 308 5.84 3.84 -16.13
N ALA A 309 5.08 4.93 -16.20
CA ALA A 309 4.01 5.08 -17.17
C ALA A 309 4.55 5.05 -18.60
N GLY A 310 5.67 5.73 -18.86
CA GLY A 310 6.35 5.70 -20.17
C GLY A 310 6.81 4.31 -20.57
N LEU A 311 7.48 3.58 -19.67
CA LEU A 311 7.95 2.21 -19.93
C LEU A 311 6.78 1.23 -20.16
N SER A 312 5.70 1.39 -19.38
CA SER A 312 4.49 0.57 -19.56
C SER A 312 3.82 0.85 -20.90
N PHE A 313 3.71 2.12 -21.31
CA PHE A 313 3.16 2.52 -22.60
C PHE A 313 3.98 1.95 -23.77
N ILE A 314 5.31 2.09 -23.73
CA ILE A 314 6.21 1.54 -24.76
C ILE A 314 6.07 0.01 -24.85
N SER A 315 5.99 -0.68 -23.71
CA SER A 315 5.85 -2.14 -23.67
C SER A 315 4.51 -2.59 -24.27
N VAL A 316 3.42 -1.90 -23.94
CA VAL A 316 2.07 -2.18 -24.48
C VAL A 316 2.02 -1.89 -25.98
N ALA A 317 2.64 -0.81 -26.45
CA ALA A 317 2.69 -0.47 -27.87
C ALA A 317 3.51 -1.50 -28.68
N MET A 318 4.67 -1.91 -28.18
CA MET A 318 5.48 -2.96 -28.82
C MET A 318 4.74 -4.29 -28.87
N LEU A 319 4.09 -4.66 -27.76
CA LEU A 319 3.24 -5.84 -27.71
C LEU A 319 2.11 -5.76 -28.75
N SER A 320 1.45 -4.62 -28.87
CA SER A 320 0.40 -4.35 -29.87
C SER A 320 0.88 -4.63 -31.30
N ILE A 321 2.06 -4.13 -31.66
CA ILE A 321 2.65 -4.31 -32.98
C ILE A 321 2.96 -5.80 -33.23
N LEU A 322 3.58 -6.47 -32.25
CA LEU A 322 3.91 -7.89 -32.35
C LEU A 322 2.66 -8.78 -32.45
N THR A 323 1.62 -8.48 -31.68
CA THR A 323 0.33 -9.19 -31.76
C THR A 323 -0.35 -8.98 -33.12
N GLY A 324 -0.27 -7.78 -33.70
CA GLY A 324 -0.81 -7.50 -35.03
C GLY A 324 -0.06 -8.26 -36.13
N TYR A 325 1.28 -8.22 -36.11
CA TYR A 325 2.11 -8.93 -37.07
C TYR A 325 1.90 -10.45 -37.01
N SER A 326 1.88 -11.00 -35.79
CA SER A 326 1.69 -12.44 -35.60
C SER A 326 0.26 -12.90 -35.94
N ALA A 327 -0.76 -12.08 -35.69
CA ALA A 327 -2.13 -12.35 -36.14
C ALA A 327 -2.24 -12.36 -37.67
N GLN A 328 -1.55 -11.44 -38.36
CA GLN A 328 -1.49 -11.44 -39.82
C GLN A 328 -0.80 -12.70 -40.36
N ALA A 329 0.39 -13.03 -39.84
CA ALA A 329 1.12 -14.23 -40.24
C ALA A 329 0.31 -15.52 -39.99
N PHE A 330 -0.46 -15.56 -38.89
CA PHE A 330 -1.37 -16.68 -38.60
C PHE A 330 -2.52 -16.77 -39.60
N SER A 331 -3.17 -15.64 -39.91
CA SER A 331 -4.24 -15.55 -40.92
C SER A 331 -3.75 -16.07 -42.27
N GLU A 332 -2.59 -15.60 -42.74
CA GLU A 332 -2.01 -16.04 -44.01
C GLU A 332 -1.66 -17.54 -44.03
N LEU A 333 -1.21 -18.10 -42.90
CA LEU A 333 -0.76 -19.49 -42.82
C LEU A 333 -1.90 -20.50 -42.62
N VAL A 334 -2.97 -20.11 -41.92
CA VAL A 334 -4.08 -20.99 -41.53
C VAL A 334 -5.33 -20.79 -42.37
N GLU A 335 -5.76 -19.55 -42.63
CA GLU A 335 -7.02 -19.29 -43.36
C GLU A 335 -6.94 -19.70 -44.83
N HIS A 336 -5.74 -19.70 -45.43
CA HIS A 336 -5.56 -20.15 -46.82
C HIS A 336 -5.46 -21.67 -46.97
N LYS A 337 -5.17 -22.41 -45.91
CA LYS A 337 -4.96 -23.86 -45.96
C LYS A 337 -6.17 -24.69 -45.60
N VAL A 338 -7.15 -24.10 -44.92
CA VAL A 338 -8.31 -24.80 -44.37
C VAL A 338 -9.60 -24.18 -44.87
N ASP A 339 -10.53 -25.03 -45.29
CA ASP A 339 -11.85 -24.59 -45.74
C ASP A 339 -12.58 -23.80 -44.64
N ARG A 340 -13.33 -22.76 -45.04
CA ARG A 340 -14.01 -21.84 -44.12
C ARG A 340 -14.97 -22.55 -43.17
N ALA A 341 -15.55 -23.67 -43.59
CA ALA A 341 -16.41 -24.49 -42.75
C ALA A 341 -15.68 -24.97 -41.47
N TRP A 342 -14.41 -25.32 -41.56
CA TRP A 342 -13.62 -25.76 -40.40
C TRP A 342 -13.18 -24.61 -39.48
N LEU A 343 -13.07 -23.38 -40.01
CA LEU A 343 -12.79 -22.20 -39.19
C LEU A 343 -13.93 -21.93 -38.20
N GLU A 344 -15.18 -22.22 -38.56
CA GLU A 344 -16.33 -22.15 -37.64
C GLU A 344 -16.19 -23.15 -36.48
N GLY A 345 -15.73 -24.38 -36.77
CA GLY A 345 -15.51 -25.42 -35.77
C GLY A 345 -14.40 -25.09 -34.78
N LEU A 346 -13.38 -24.34 -35.21
CA LEU A 346 -12.31 -23.84 -34.34
C LEU A 346 -12.77 -22.70 -33.41
N ARG A 347 -13.90 -22.04 -33.73
CA ARG A 347 -14.37 -20.80 -33.08
C ARG A 347 -13.31 -19.71 -33.00
N ILE A 348 -12.42 -19.67 -33.99
CA ILE A 348 -11.42 -18.62 -34.11
C ILE A 348 -12.05 -17.50 -34.92
N PRO A 349 -12.01 -16.24 -34.45
CA PRO A 349 -12.52 -15.14 -35.25
C PRO A 349 -11.70 -15.02 -36.54
N THR A 350 -12.40 -14.97 -37.67
CA THR A 350 -11.78 -14.82 -38.99
C THR A 350 -11.32 -13.38 -39.23
N GLY A 351 -10.23 -13.22 -39.96
CA GLY A 351 -9.64 -11.95 -40.31
C GLY A 351 -8.77 -11.34 -39.21
N THR A 352 -7.78 -10.56 -39.65
CA THR A 352 -6.72 -10.01 -38.79
C THR A 352 -7.25 -9.19 -37.62
N LEU A 353 -8.30 -8.38 -37.82
CA LEU A 353 -8.87 -7.54 -36.77
C LEU A 353 -9.54 -8.37 -35.67
N GLY A 354 -10.23 -9.45 -36.04
CA GLY A 354 -10.89 -10.36 -35.10
C GLY A 354 -9.88 -11.12 -34.24
N LEU A 355 -8.85 -11.67 -34.88
CA LEU A 355 -7.71 -12.30 -34.20
C LEU A 355 -7.00 -11.32 -33.26
N TYR A 356 -6.74 -10.10 -33.73
CA TYR A 356 -6.13 -9.05 -32.93
C TYR A 356 -6.98 -8.69 -31.70
N ALA A 357 -8.29 -8.45 -31.88
CA ALA A 357 -9.20 -8.18 -30.76
C ALA A 357 -9.23 -9.34 -29.76
N TRP A 358 -9.25 -10.58 -30.24
CA TRP A 358 -9.24 -11.77 -29.39
C TRP A 358 -7.96 -11.90 -28.56
N THR A 359 -6.79 -11.60 -29.12
CA THR A 359 -5.53 -11.56 -28.34
C THR A 359 -5.56 -10.52 -27.23
N TRP A 360 -6.17 -9.34 -27.46
CA TRP A 360 -6.31 -8.32 -26.42
C TRP A 360 -7.33 -8.67 -25.35
N LEU A 361 -8.42 -9.36 -25.70
CA LEU A 361 -9.37 -9.89 -24.72
C LEU A 361 -8.69 -10.94 -23.82
N ALA A 362 -7.86 -11.82 -24.40
CA ALA A 362 -7.04 -12.75 -23.63
C ALA A 362 -5.99 -12.00 -22.76
N ALA A 363 -5.37 -10.94 -23.27
CA ALA A 363 -4.45 -10.10 -22.50
C ALA A 363 -5.14 -9.46 -21.28
N LEU A 364 -6.37 -8.96 -21.46
CA LEU A 364 -7.18 -8.37 -20.40
C LEU A 364 -7.50 -9.41 -19.31
N PHE A 365 -7.81 -10.65 -19.69
CA PHE A 365 -7.99 -11.77 -18.77
C PHE A 365 -6.76 -11.99 -17.87
N TYR A 366 -5.56 -12.09 -18.47
CA TYR A 366 -4.32 -12.27 -17.71
C TYR A 366 -4.00 -11.05 -16.85
N PHE A 367 -4.18 -9.85 -17.38
CA PHE A 367 -3.97 -8.61 -16.65
C PHE A 367 -4.83 -8.55 -15.39
N MET A 368 -6.11 -8.91 -15.48
CA MET A 368 -7.01 -8.91 -14.34
C MET A 368 -6.61 -9.96 -13.30
N ALA A 369 -6.15 -11.14 -13.71
CA ALA A 369 -5.63 -12.13 -12.77
C ALA A 369 -4.40 -11.64 -11.99
N ILE A 370 -3.45 -11.01 -12.70
CA ILE A 370 -2.24 -10.41 -12.12
C ILE A 370 -2.60 -9.26 -11.18
N PHE A 371 -3.47 -8.36 -11.63
CA PHE A 371 -3.90 -7.20 -10.87
C PHE A 371 -4.58 -7.62 -9.57
N GLY A 372 -5.52 -8.57 -9.63
CA GLY A 372 -6.21 -9.09 -8.44
C GLY A 372 -5.24 -9.68 -7.43
N ALA A 373 -4.30 -10.52 -7.90
CA ALA A 373 -3.30 -11.13 -7.03
C ALA A 373 -2.39 -10.08 -6.38
N LEU A 374 -1.82 -9.17 -7.19
CA LEU A 374 -0.91 -8.13 -6.69
C LEU A 374 -1.62 -7.13 -5.77
N ALA A 375 -2.89 -6.82 -6.02
CA ALA A 375 -3.66 -5.91 -5.18
C ALA A 375 -3.89 -6.50 -3.78
N VAL A 376 -4.27 -7.78 -3.68
CA VAL A 376 -4.43 -8.47 -2.39
C VAL A 376 -3.09 -8.62 -1.67
N ARG A 377 -2.02 -8.99 -2.38
CA ARG A 377 -0.67 -9.03 -1.81
C ARG A 377 -0.26 -7.67 -1.26
N ASN A 378 -0.40 -6.61 -2.05
CA ASN A 378 -0.06 -5.26 -1.61
C ASN A 378 -0.88 -4.82 -0.40
N ALA A 379 -2.18 -5.13 -0.36
CA ALA A 379 -3.04 -4.85 0.79
C ALA A 379 -2.55 -5.58 2.05
N ARG A 380 -2.14 -6.85 1.93
CA ARG A 380 -1.56 -7.62 3.04
C ARG A 380 -0.21 -7.06 3.50
N ILE A 381 0.66 -6.67 2.56
CA ILE A 381 1.94 -6.02 2.88
C ILE A 381 1.68 -4.72 3.64
N THR A 382 0.73 -3.89 3.19
CA THR A 382 0.38 -2.65 3.92
C THR A 382 -0.18 -2.90 5.31
N ARG A 383 -0.90 -4.03 5.50
CA ARG A 383 -1.42 -4.47 6.80
C ARG A 383 -0.40 -5.20 7.67
N ARG A 384 0.83 -5.42 7.18
CA ARG A 384 1.89 -6.19 7.87
C ARG A 384 1.54 -7.67 8.08
N GLU A 385 0.66 -8.20 7.24
CA GLU A 385 0.18 -9.59 7.31
C GLU A 385 0.92 -10.50 6.31
N TRP A 386 1.89 -9.97 5.56
CA TRP A 386 2.53 -10.71 4.47
C TRP A 386 3.70 -11.56 4.96
N PHE A 387 4.58 -11.05 5.83
CA PHE A 387 5.58 -11.87 6.54
C PHE A 387 5.41 -11.90 8.06
N ASP A 388 5.68 -13.06 8.65
CA ASP A 388 5.96 -13.18 10.07
C ASP A 388 7.46 -13.00 10.24
N LEU A 389 7.84 -12.02 11.05
CA LEU A 389 9.22 -11.71 11.35
C LEU A 389 9.63 -12.51 12.58
N ASN A 390 9.81 -13.82 12.38
CA ASN A 390 10.42 -14.70 13.36
C ASN A 390 11.93 -14.70 13.11
N ASP A 391 12.71 -14.03 13.96
CA ASP A 391 14.17 -14.16 13.98
C ASP A 391 14.91 -13.69 12.70
N LEU A 392 14.34 -12.72 11.97
CA LEU A 392 14.75 -12.31 10.61
C LEU A 392 14.65 -13.43 9.56
N ASN A 393 14.33 -14.66 9.96
CA ASN A 393 14.05 -15.72 9.01
C ASN A 393 12.68 -15.44 8.39
N ARG A 394 12.70 -15.29 7.06
CA ARG A 394 11.48 -15.07 6.29
C ARG A 394 10.71 -16.39 6.21
N GLU A 395 9.87 -16.64 7.19
CA GLU A 395 8.86 -17.68 7.09
C GLU A 395 7.86 -17.28 6.00
N ARG A 396 7.71 -18.15 5.01
CA ARG A 396 6.80 -17.98 3.88
C ARG A 396 5.65 -18.97 4.04
N PRO A 397 4.71 -18.73 4.97
CA PRO A 397 3.59 -19.66 5.13
C PRO A 397 2.83 -19.73 3.80
N LEU A 398 2.76 -20.93 3.21
CA LEU A 398 2.14 -21.17 1.90
C LEU A 398 0.71 -20.64 1.85
N LEU A 399 0.00 -20.67 2.97
CA LEU A 399 -1.37 -20.16 3.11
C LEU A 399 -1.51 -18.67 2.74
N ARG A 400 -0.45 -17.86 2.92
CA ARG A 400 -0.47 -16.43 2.56
C ARG A 400 -0.47 -16.20 1.05
N TYR A 401 0.04 -17.15 0.27
CA TYR A 401 0.04 -17.14 -1.20
C TYR A 401 -1.32 -17.56 -1.77
N VAL A 402 -2.02 -18.46 -1.09
CA VAL A 402 -3.30 -19.01 -1.57
C VAL A 402 -4.33 -17.90 -1.79
N THR A 403 -4.51 -16.98 -0.83
CA THR A 403 -5.57 -15.96 -0.97
C THR A 403 -5.38 -15.02 -2.15
N PRO A 404 -4.20 -14.39 -2.38
CA PRO A 404 -3.96 -13.61 -3.59
C PRO A 404 -4.14 -14.41 -4.87
N ILE A 405 -3.66 -15.65 -4.92
CA ILE A 405 -3.80 -16.52 -6.11
C ILE A 405 -5.27 -16.81 -6.40
N MET A 406 -6.05 -17.13 -5.38
CA MET A 406 -7.49 -17.38 -5.51
C MET A 406 -8.24 -16.13 -5.96
N VAL A 407 -7.94 -14.95 -5.39
CA VAL A 407 -8.59 -13.70 -5.81
C VAL A 407 -8.21 -13.32 -7.24
N GLY A 408 -6.92 -13.47 -7.62
CA GLY A 408 -6.48 -13.30 -9.00
C GLY A 408 -7.19 -14.28 -9.94
N THR A 409 -7.30 -15.55 -9.57
CA THR A 409 -8.02 -16.56 -10.34
C THR A 409 -9.48 -16.16 -10.55
N ILE A 410 -10.19 -15.80 -9.47
CA ILE A 410 -11.60 -15.41 -9.53
C ILE A 410 -11.77 -14.20 -10.45
N LEU A 411 -10.91 -13.19 -10.32
CA LEU A 411 -10.99 -11.98 -11.13
C LEU A 411 -10.69 -12.26 -12.61
N GLY A 412 -9.73 -13.13 -12.91
CA GLY A 412 -9.45 -13.64 -14.25
C GLY A 412 -10.64 -14.41 -14.84
N SER A 413 -11.12 -15.46 -14.15
CA SER A 413 -12.26 -16.26 -14.59
C SER A 413 -13.52 -15.43 -14.80
N PHE A 414 -13.76 -14.43 -13.93
CA PHE A 414 -14.86 -13.49 -14.08
C PHE A 414 -14.71 -12.63 -15.35
N THR A 415 -13.50 -12.14 -15.62
CA THR A 415 -13.20 -11.39 -16.85
C THR A 415 -13.43 -12.25 -18.10
N MET A 416 -13.02 -13.52 -18.08
CA MET A 416 -13.29 -14.46 -19.18
C MET A 416 -14.79 -14.74 -19.35
N SER A 417 -15.54 -14.81 -18.26
CA SER A 417 -17.00 -15.01 -18.33
C SER A 417 -17.68 -13.80 -18.98
N ILE A 418 -17.26 -12.57 -18.64
CA ILE A 418 -17.74 -11.35 -19.32
C ILE A 418 -17.39 -11.39 -20.80
N ILE A 419 -16.15 -11.73 -21.14
CA ILE A 419 -15.69 -11.82 -22.53
C ILE A 419 -16.56 -12.82 -23.29
N ALA A 420 -16.78 -14.02 -22.74
CA ALA A 420 -17.61 -15.06 -23.32
C ALA A 420 -19.04 -14.56 -23.58
N VAL A 421 -19.64 -13.86 -22.62
CA VAL A 421 -20.99 -13.26 -22.75
C VAL A 421 -21.04 -12.19 -23.84
N ILE A 422 -20.04 -11.31 -23.92
CA ILE A 422 -19.96 -10.26 -24.95
C ILE A 422 -19.80 -10.87 -26.34
N THR A 423 -19.04 -11.96 -26.47
CA THR A 423 -18.81 -12.63 -27.74
C THR A 423 -19.91 -13.62 -28.14
N ALA A 424 -20.78 -14.01 -27.20
CA ALA A 424 -21.83 -14.99 -27.46
C ALA A 424 -22.93 -14.43 -28.36
N LYS A 425 -23.46 -15.28 -29.23
CA LYS A 425 -24.72 -14.99 -29.93
C LYS A 425 -25.87 -14.97 -28.91
N PRO A 426 -26.94 -14.17 -29.11
CA PRO A 426 -28.11 -14.17 -28.25
C PRO A 426 -28.61 -15.60 -28.00
N GLY A 427 -28.74 -16.00 -26.73
CA GLY A 427 -29.16 -17.35 -26.32
C GLY A 427 -28.05 -18.39 -26.15
N THR A 428 -26.80 -18.12 -26.55
CA THR A 428 -25.68 -19.09 -26.47
C THR A 428 -24.65 -18.79 -25.36
N ALA A 429 -24.92 -17.79 -24.52
CA ALA A 429 -23.96 -17.34 -23.50
C ALA A 429 -23.53 -18.45 -22.53
N GLY A 430 -24.45 -19.33 -22.14
CA GLY A 430 -24.13 -20.47 -21.27
C GLY A 430 -23.12 -21.43 -21.89
N GLU A 431 -23.28 -21.75 -23.17
CA GLU A 431 -22.37 -22.64 -23.90
C GLU A 431 -20.98 -22.01 -24.07
N GLU A 432 -20.90 -20.71 -24.32
CA GLU A 432 -19.61 -20.01 -24.41
C GLU A 432 -18.88 -19.95 -23.07
N ILE A 433 -19.62 -19.75 -21.97
CA ILE A 433 -19.04 -19.81 -20.61
C ILE A 433 -18.50 -21.22 -20.32
N VAL A 434 -19.28 -22.27 -20.60
CA VAL A 434 -18.84 -23.67 -20.42
C VAL A 434 -17.63 -23.98 -21.30
N GLY A 435 -17.63 -23.49 -22.55
CA GLY A 435 -16.50 -23.61 -23.47
C GLY A 435 -15.24 -22.91 -22.98
N SER A 436 -15.36 -21.89 -22.11
CA SER A 436 -14.23 -21.14 -21.54
C SER A 436 -13.61 -21.80 -20.29
N LEU A 437 -14.30 -22.76 -19.65
CA LEU A 437 -13.83 -23.43 -18.43
C LEU A 437 -12.42 -24.04 -18.52
N PRO A 438 -11.99 -24.65 -19.64
CA PRO A 438 -10.63 -25.19 -19.77
C PRO A 438 -9.52 -24.15 -19.58
N TRP A 439 -9.84 -22.87 -19.77
CA TRP A 439 -8.88 -21.76 -19.68
C TRP A 439 -8.77 -21.18 -18.26
N PHE A 440 -9.66 -21.54 -17.33
CA PHE A 440 -9.64 -21.00 -15.96
C PHE A 440 -8.35 -21.33 -15.20
N PRO A 441 -7.76 -22.56 -15.30
CA PRO A 441 -6.49 -22.86 -14.64
C PRO A 441 -5.34 -21.93 -15.04
N LEU A 442 -5.34 -21.38 -16.26
CA LEU A 442 -4.32 -20.43 -16.71
C LEU A 442 -4.32 -19.13 -15.88
N ALA A 443 -5.48 -18.67 -15.38
CA ALA A 443 -5.53 -17.52 -14.47
C ALA A 443 -4.82 -17.83 -13.14
N THR A 444 -5.06 -19.04 -12.60
CA THR A 444 -4.43 -19.50 -11.37
C THR A 444 -2.92 -19.58 -11.52
N VAL A 445 -2.45 -20.16 -12.63
CA VAL A 445 -1.03 -20.27 -12.94
C VAL A 445 -0.41 -18.88 -13.08
N MET A 446 -1.05 -17.96 -13.81
CA MET A 446 -0.52 -16.60 -13.99
C MET A 446 -0.45 -15.84 -12.67
N ALA A 447 -1.49 -15.92 -11.85
CA ALA A 447 -1.52 -15.32 -10.51
C ALA A 447 -0.43 -15.92 -9.60
N ALA A 448 -0.26 -17.25 -9.63
CA ALA A 448 0.77 -17.95 -8.86
C ALA A 448 2.18 -17.53 -9.27
N ILE A 449 2.47 -17.54 -10.58
CA ILE A 449 3.74 -17.09 -11.14
C ILE A 449 4.05 -15.68 -10.66
N VAL A 450 3.16 -14.72 -10.88
CA VAL A 450 3.45 -13.33 -10.50
C VAL A 450 3.71 -13.19 -9.01
N ILE A 451 2.91 -13.81 -8.14
CA ILE A 451 3.12 -13.70 -6.68
C ILE A 451 4.45 -14.35 -6.26
N VAL A 452 4.79 -15.52 -6.79
CA VAL A 452 6.04 -16.22 -6.47
C VAL A 452 7.25 -15.42 -6.98
N LEU A 453 7.18 -14.90 -8.20
CA LEU A 453 8.25 -14.11 -8.80
C LEU A 453 8.43 -12.76 -8.08
N SER A 454 7.35 -12.14 -7.62
CA SER A 454 7.35 -10.89 -6.84
C SER A 454 8.05 -11.03 -5.48
N ASP A 455 8.07 -12.24 -4.92
CA ASP A 455 8.63 -12.48 -3.60
C ASP A 455 10.13 -12.82 -3.60
N GLY A 456 10.75 -13.00 -4.77
CA GLY A 456 12.18 -13.30 -4.87
C GLY A 456 13.05 -12.15 -4.37
N ARG A 457 14.14 -12.46 -3.65
CA ARG A 457 15.12 -11.45 -3.20
C ARG A 457 15.66 -10.72 -4.43
N LEU A 458 15.43 -9.42 -4.51
CA LEU A 458 16.01 -8.57 -5.55
C LEU A 458 17.20 -7.90 -4.90
N THR A 459 18.39 -8.47 -5.11
CA THR A 459 19.64 -7.73 -4.84
C THR A 459 19.71 -6.58 -5.82
N GLU A 460 20.26 -5.44 -5.39
CA GLU A 460 20.37 -4.27 -6.25
C GLU A 460 21.25 -4.55 -7.47
N ASP A 461 22.33 -5.29 -7.26
CA ASP A 461 23.22 -5.80 -8.29
C ASP A 461 22.55 -6.99 -8.98
N GLY A 462 22.05 -6.75 -10.19
CA GLY A 462 21.43 -7.78 -11.03
C GLY A 462 19.91 -7.75 -11.10
N PHE A 463 19.23 -6.69 -10.65
CA PHE A 463 17.77 -6.55 -10.77
C PHE A 463 17.28 -6.89 -12.19
N TRP A 464 17.85 -6.28 -13.23
CA TRP A 464 17.36 -6.46 -14.60
C TRP A 464 17.55 -7.89 -15.10
N ARG A 465 18.67 -8.52 -14.75
CA ARG A 465 18.93 -9.93 -15.06
C ARG A 465 17.95 -10.84 -14.32
N SER A 466 17.73 -10.62 -13.03
CA SER A 466 16.75 -11.38 -12.24
C SER A 466 15.34 -11.19 -12.80
N THR A 467 14.93 -9.97 -13.10
CA THR A 467 13.61 -9.66 -13.68
C THR A 467 13.43 -10.32 -15.04
N ALA A 468 14.44 -10.25 -15.92
CA ALA A 468 14.40 -10.92 -17.22
C ALA A 468 14.29 -12.45 -17.06
N VAL A 469 15.12 -13.06 -16.22
CA VAL A 469 15.08 -14.52 -15.97
C VAL A 469 13.71 -14.94 -15.42
N ARG A 470 13.17 -14.19 -14.45
CA ARG A 470 11.84 -14.43 -13.88
C ARG A 470 10.75 -14.30 -14.93
N ALA A 471 10.77 -13.26 -15.76
CA ALA A 471 9.79 -13.05 -16.81
C ALA A 471 9.88 -14.13 -17.90
N VAL A 472 11.08 -14.54 -18.31
CA VAL A 472 11.28 -15.65 -19.26
C VAL A 472 10.75 -16.95 -18.67
N LEU A 473 11.08 -17.27 -17.42
CA LEU A 473 10.58 -18.47 -16.76
C LEU A 473 9.04 -18.47 -16.66
N GLY A 474 8.45 -17.35 -16.25
CA GLY A 474 7.00 -17.18 -16.21
C GLY A 474 6.35 -17.35 -17.59
N ALA A 475 6.95 -16.77 -18.62
CA ALA A 475 6.50 -16.91 -20.00
C ALA A 475 6.57 -18.36 -20.49
N LEU A 476 7.67 -19.06 -20.25
CA LEU A 476 7.84 -20.47 -20.65
C LEU A 476 6.81 -21.38 -19.99
N ILE A 477 6.55 -21.20 -18.69
CA ILE A 477 5.52 -21.97 -17.97
C ILE A 477 4.13 -21.69 -18.56
N MET A 478 3.82 -20.42 -18.83
CA MET A 478 2.54 -20.02 -19.44
C MET A 478 2.39 -20.53 -20.88
N THR A 479 3.45 -20.51 -21.68
CA THR A 479 3.47 -21.10 -23.04
C THR A 479 3.19 -22.59 -22.97
N LEU A 480 3.87 -23.32 -22.08
CA LEU A 480 3.69 -24.77 -21.93
C LEU A 480 2.26 -25.12 -21.51
N ILE A 481 1.72 -24.44 -20.51
CA ILE A 481 0.36 -24.72 -20.02
C ILE A 481 -0.67 -24.26 -21.06
N GLY A 482 -0.45 -23.14 -21.74
CA GLY A 482 -1.28 -22.69 -22.85
C GLY A 482 -1.29 -23.67 -24.02
N PHE A 483 -0.14 -24.26 -24.34
CA PHE A 483 -0.02 -25.32 -25.35
C PHE A 483 -0.77 -26.58 -24.94
N LEU A 484 -0.60 -27.07 -23.71
CA LEU A 484 -1.31 -28.25 -23.22
C LEU A 484 -2.83 -28.03 -23.19
N THR A 485 -3.28 -26.85 -22.73
CA THR A 485 -4.69 -26.48 -22.68
C THR A 485 -5.32 -26.39 -24.07
N SER A 486 -4.62 -25.75 -25.02
CA SER A 486 -5.07 -25.66 -26.41
C SER A 486 -5.06 -27.03 -27.12
N ARG A 487 -4.03 -27.85 -26.88
CA ARG A 487 -3.92 -29.22 -27.42
C ARG A 487 -5.00 -30.16 -26.93
N LEU A 488 -5.54 -29.95 -25.74
CA LEU A 488 -6.69 -30.72 -25.25
C LEU A 488 -7.99 -30.17 -25.82
N SER A 489 -8.19 -28.85 -25.77
CA SER A 489 -9.47 -28.22 -26.12
C SER A 489 -9.77 -28.20 -27.62
N ILE A 490 -8.78 -27.96 -28.48
CA ILE A 490 -9.00 -27.79 -29.93
C ILE A 490 -9.40 -29.11 -30.60
N PRO A 491 -8.70 -30.25 -30.40
CA PRO A 491 -9.11 -31.51 -31.02
C PRO A 491 -10.49 -31.99 -30.56
N LEU A 492 -10.82 -31.82 -29.27
CA LEU A 492 -12.16 -32.16 -28.76
C LEU A 492 -13.25 -31.35 -29.47
N ARG A 493 -13.03 -30.06 -29.70
CA ARG A 493 -13.97 -29.19 -30.43
C ARG A 493 -14.06 -29.56 -31.91
N LEU A 494 -12.94 -29.81 -32.56
CA LEU A 494 -12.90 -30.24 -33.96
C LEU A 494 -13.61 -31.57 -34.16
N ALA A 495 -13.41 -32.55 -33.26
CA ALA A 495 -14.09 -33.83 -33.31
C ALA A 495 -15.61 -33.68 -33.12
N ALA A 496 -16.05 -32.85 -32.16
CA ALA A 496 -17.46 -32.57 -31.95
C ALA A 496 -18.10 -31.87 -33.16
N PHE A 497 -17.38 -30.91 -33.76
CA PHE A 497 -17.83 -30.21 -34.96
C PHE A 497 -17.91 -31.14 -36.19
N ALA A 498 -16.89 -31.98 -36.40
CA ALA A 498 -16.86 -32.99 -37.45
C ALA A 498 -18.05 -33.95 -37.34
N GLN A 499 -18.36 -34.39 -36.11
CA GLN A 499 -19.50 -35.25 -35.82
C GLN A 499 -20.85 -34.56 -36.11
N ASP A 500 -21.02 -33.30 -35.69
CA ASP A 500 -22.24 -32.51 -35.94
C ASP A 500 -22.48 -32.28 -37.44
N LYS A 501 -21.43 -31.93 -38.18
CA LYS A 501 -21.49 -31.64 -39.61
C LYS A 501 -21.35 -32.85 -40.52
N LYS A 502 -21.14 -34.04 -39.95
CA LYS A 502 -20.86 -35.30 -40.68
C LYS A 502 -19.71 -35.14 -41.68
N MET A 503 -18.62 -34.51 -41.24
CA MET A 503 -17.40 -34.30 -42.03
C MET A 503 -16.29 -35.21 -41.51
N ASP A 504 -15.45 -35.73 -42.41
CA ASP A 504 -14.27 -36.48 -42.04
C ASP A 504 -13.12 -35.54 -41.66
N LEU A 505 -12.43 -35.86 -40.56
CA LEU A 505 -11.30 -35.07 -40.08
C LEU A 505 -10.08 -35.36 -40.97
N THR A 506 -9.76 -34.44 -41.89
CA THR A 506 -8.57 -34.59 -42.76
C THR A 506 -7.27 -34.30 -42.00
N ASP A 507 -6.16 -34.84 -42.50
CA ASP A 507 -4.82 -34.59 -41.91
C ASP A 507 -4.50 -33.09 -41.87
N ASP A 508 -4.91 -32.32 -42.88
CA ASP A 508 -4.71 -30.86 -42.93
C ASP A 508 -5.43 -30.11 -41.80
N VAL A 509 -6.64 -30.55 -41.44
CA VAL A 509 -7.42 -29.98 -40.32
C VAL A 509 -6.77 -30.35 -38.99
N TYR A 510 -6.28 -31.59 -38.86
CA TYR A 510 -5.54 -32.02 -37.68
C TYR A 510 -4.27 -31.19 -37.47
N TRP A 511 -3.44 -31.03 -38.49
CA TRP A 511 -2.21 -30.20 -38.44
C TRP A 511 -2.52 -28.73 -38.15
N THR A 512 -3.61 -28.20 -38.70
CA THR A 512 -4.05 -26.84 -38.42
C THR A 512 -4.42 -26.65 -36.95
N GLY A 513 -5.03 -27.66 -36.31
CA GLY A 513 -5.25 -27.65 -34.86
C GLY A 513 -3.95 -27.57 -34.04
N ILE A 514 -2.88 -28.23 -34.50
CA ILE A 514 -1.54 -28.15 -33.89
C ILE A 514 -0.94 -26.75 -34.02
N TYR A 515 -0.95 -26.20 -35.24
CA TYR A 515 -0.43 -24.86 -35.50
C TYR A 515 -1.19 -23.79 -34.72
N THR A 516 -2.51 -23.91 -34.63
CA THR A 516 -3.36 -23.06 -33.80
C THR A 516 -2.96 -23.15 -32.32
N SER A 517 -2.74 -24.36 -31.81
CA SER A 517 -2.31 -24.55 -30.42
C SER A 517 -0.95 -23.90 -30.14
N ALA A 518 0.00 -24.05 -31.06
CA ALA A 518 1.32 -23.43 -30.96
C ALA A 518 1.24 -21.89 -31.03
N PHE A 519 0.41 -21.35 -31.91
CA PHE A 519 0.17 -19.92 -32.02
C PHE A 519 -0.41 -19.34 -30.73
N ILE A 520 -1.48 -19.95 -30.20
CA ILE A 520 -2.10 -19.53 -28.93
C ILE A 520 -1.07 -19.58 -27.80
N ALA A 521 -0.29 -20.66 -27.72
CA ALA A 521 0.77 -20.79 -26.72
C ALA A 521 1.82 -19.68 -26.83
N ALA A 522 2.26 -19.34 -28.05
CA ALA A 522 3.22 -18.27 -28.28
C ALA A 522 2.66 -16.89 -27.87
N GLN A 523 1.39 -16.60 -28.19
CA GLN A 523 0.73 -15.36 -27.75
C GLN A 523 0.65 -15.27 -26.23
N ILE A 524 0.21 -16.35 -25.58
CA ILE A 524 0.13 -16.43 -24.12
C ILE A 524 1.51 -16.19 -23.49
N GLY A 525 2.55 -16.82 -24.02
CA GLY A 525 3.93 -16.64 -23.58
C GLY A 525 4.40 -15.19 -23.71
N LEU A 526 4.17 -14.56 -24.86
CA LEU A 526 4.55 -13.18 -25.13
C LEU A 526 3.83 -12.21 -24.18
N LEU A 527 2.52 -12.37 -24.00
CA LEU A 527 1.72 -11.58 -23.08
C LEU A 527 2.19 -11.75 -21.63
N ALA A 528 2.42 -12.99 -21.21
CA ALA A 528 2.90 -13.30 -19.86
C ALA A 528 4.27 -12.69 -19.59
N PHE A 529 5.19 -12.73 -20.57
CA PHE A 529 6.50 -12.09 -20.48
C PHE A 529 6.38 -10.59 -20.20
N VAL A 530 5.63 -9.87 -21.05
CA VAL A 530 5.49 -8.40 -20.95
C VAL A 530 4.82 -8.03 -19.62
N LEU A 531 3.73 -8.71 -19.26
CA LEU A 531 3.02 -8.43 -18.01
C LEU A 531 3.86 -8.74 -16.77
N CYS A 532 4.67 -9.81 -16.79
CA CYS A 532 5.61 -10.10 -15.71
C CYS A 532 6.68 -9.01 -15.58
N VAL A 533 7.25 -8.54 -16.68
CA VAL A 533 8.22 -7.42 -16.66
C VAL A 533 7.58 -6.17 -16.05
N ILE A 534 6.39 -5.78 -16.52
CA ILE A 534 5.66 -4.61 -16.00
C ILE A 534 5.40 -4.77 -14.50
N ALA A 535 4.91 -5.94 -14.06
CA ALA A 535 4.64 -6.23 -12.65
C ALA A 535 5.90 -6.12 -11.77
N GLN A 536 7.01 -6.73 -12.19
CA GLN A 536 8.28 -6.71 -11.45
C GLN A 536 8.89 -5.30 -11.39
N VAL A 537 8.82 -4.56 -12.50
CA VAL A 537 9.30 -3.17 -12.56
C VAL A 537 8.43 -2.28 -11.65
N ALA A 538 7.11 -2.39 -11.75
CA ALA A 538 6.19 -1.66 -10.87
C ALA A 538 6.44 -1.98 -9.40
N GLU A 539 6.65 -3.25 -9.07
CA GLU A 539 7.00 -3.66 -7.71
C GLU A 539 8.32 -3.06 -7.24
N ARG A 540 9.38 -3.07 -8.06
CA ARG A 540 10.65 -2.42 -7.72
C ARG A 540 10.46 -0.96 -7.37
N TYR A 541 9.65 -0.25 -8.15
CA TYR A 541 9.39 1.16 -7.89
C TYR A 541 8.58 1.37 -6.61
N ILE A 542 7.61 0.50 -6.35
CA ILE A 542 6.85 0.51 -5.09
C ILE A 542 7.76 0.22 -3.90
N THR A 543 8.65 -0.77 -3.98
CA THR A 543 9.57 -1.13 -2.89
C THR A 543 10.63 -0.06 -2.67
N ARG A 544 11.25 0.49 -3.73
CA ARG A 544 12.16 1.65 -3.62
C ARG A 544 11.48 2.89 -3.07
N GLY A 545 10.21 3.12 -3.42
CA GLY A 545 9.43 4.21 -2.85
C GLY A 545 9.13 4.02 -1.35
N ARG A 546 9.07 2.76 -0.87
CA ARG A 546 8.78 2.43 0.53
C ARG A 546 10.02 2.40 1.44
N LEU A 547 11.21 2.33 0.86
CA LEU A 547 12.43 2.05 1.62
C LEU A 547 13.48 3.11 1.33
N PRO A 548 14.04 3.78 2.35
CA PRO A 548 15.23 4.59 2.15
C PRO A 548 16.36 3.69 1.63
N ALA A 549 17.17 4.21 0.70
CA ALA A 549 18.42 3.56 0.29
C ALA A 549 19.43 3.68 1.45
N ALA A 550 19.10 3.04 2.57
CA ALA A 550 19.74 3.26 3.85
C ALA A 550 20.92 2.31 4.09
N ALA A 551 21.09 1.28 3.26
CA ALA A 551 22.31 0.50 3.24
C ALA A 551 23.49 1.44 2.94
N GLY A 552 24.51 1.39 3.79
CA GLY A 552 25.68 2.28 3.74
C GLY A 552 25.47 3.68 4.32
N LYS A 553 24.26 4.04 4.77
CA LYS A 553 23.95 5.37 5.32
C LYS A 553 23.79 5.35 6.83
N LEU A 554 24.15 6.48 7.45
CA LEU A 554 23.86 6.78 8.84
C LEU A 554 22.42 7.26 8.96
N VAL A 555 21.66 6.53 9.76
CA VAL A 555 20.26 6.79 10.04
C VAL A 555 20.19 7.39 11.45
N GLU A 556 19.96 8.69 11.57
CA GLU A 556 19.82 9.33 12.89
C GLU A 556 18.37 9.24 13.34
N LEU A 557 18.13 8.71 14.52
CA LEU A 557 16.81 8.76 15.15
C LEU A 557 16.72 10.00 15.99
N ILE A 558 15.83 10.87 15.57
CA ILE A 558 15.60 12.15 16.22
C ILE A 558 14.33 12.01 17.04
N THR A 559 14.48 12.25 18.34
CA THR A 559 13.33 12.38 19.23
C THR A 559 12.45 13.55 18.79
N ARG A 560 11.23 13.60 19.31
CA ARG A 560 10.27 14.67 19.05
C ARG A 560 10.80 16.07 19.37
N GLN A 561 11.75 16.16 20.29
CA GLN A 561 12.38 17.41 20.72
C GLN A 561 13.49 17.88 19.77
N GLY A 562 13.73 17.18 18.65
CA GLY A 562 14.86 17.46 17.78
C GLY A 562 16.21 16.98 18.34
N ARG A 563 16.21 16.35 19.53
CA ARG A 563 17.42 15.76 20.11
C ARG A 563 17.64 14.38 19.48
N PRO A 564 18.81 14.06 18.91
CA PRO A 564 19.11 12.70 18.51
C PRO A 564 19.02 11.78 19.74
N GLU A 565 18.42 10.60 19.61
CA GLU A 565 18.39 9.59 20.69
C GLU A 565 19.47 8.53 20.47
N PHE A 566 19.56 8.05 19.23
CA PHE A 566 20.56 7.11 18.78
C PHE A 566 20.69 7.17 17.26
N SER A 567 21.81 6.67 16.75
CA SER A 567 22.05 6.55 15.32
C SER A 567 22.22 5.08 14.94
N ILE A 568 21.64 4.68 13.83
CA ILE A 568 21.77 3.33 13.28
C ILE A 568 22.63 3.42 12.02
N VAL A 569 23.68 2.62 11.94
CA VAL A 569 24.42 2.37 10.70
C VAL A 569 24.00 1.00 10.18
N LEU A 570 23.60 0.95 8.93
CA LEU A 570 23.19 -0.27 8.24
C LEU A 570 24.27 -0.63 7.23
N ASP A 571 25.05 -1.66 7.54
CA ASP A 571 26.10 -2.13 6.64
C ASP A 571 25.51 -2.90 5.45
N GLU A 572 26.18 -2.86 4.30
CA GLU A 572 25.76 -3.59 3.10
C GLU A 572 25.78 -5.11 3.31
N GLY A 573 26.60 -5.61 4.24
CA GLY A 573 26.63 -7.02 4.65
C GLY A 573 25.42 -7.49 5.46
N GLY A 574 24.43 -6.63 5.73
CA GLY A 574 23.27 -6.96 6.54
C GLY A 574 23.50 -6.86 8.05
N GLU A 575 24.60 -6.25 8.48
CA GLU A 575 24.86 -5.92 9.88
C GLU A 575 24.32 -4.53 10.22
N ALA A 576 23.74 -4.38 11.41
CA ALA A 576 23.27 -3.11 11.93
C ALA A 576 24.08 -2.75 13.18
N SER A 577 24.49 -1.50 13.30
CA SER A 577 25.18 -0.98 14.48
C SER A 577 24.42 0.21 15.03
N LEU A 578 24.13 0.18 16.34
CA LEU A 578 23.47 1.23 17.08
C LEU A 578 24.51 2.06 17.85
N PHE A 579 24.41 3.38 17.78
CA PHE A 579 25.27 4.32 18.46
C PHE A 579 24.45 5.27 19.32
N ALA A 580 24.97 5.67 20.49
CA ALA A 580 24.34 6.73 21.29
C ALA A 580 24.43 8.08 20.58
N ALA A 581 23.39 8.90 20.71
CA ALA A 581 23.27 10.21 20.06
C ALA A 581 24.45 11.19 20.24
N ASN A 582 25.15 11.13 21.37
CA ASN A 582 26.18 12.10 21.72
C ASN A 582 27.60 11.72 21.27
N ARG A 583 27.79 10.56 20.63
CA ARG A 583 29.11 10.23 20.06
C ARG A 583 29.28 10.98 18.75
N ALA A 584 29.93 12.14 18.83
CA ALA A 584 30.49 12.82 17.68
C ALA A 584 31.18 11.81 16.76
N GLU A 585 31.00 11.96 15.44
CA GLU A 585 31.43 11.07 14.36
C GLU A 585 32.87 10.51 14.49
N GLN A 586 33.71 11.14 15.31
CA GLN A 586 35.10 10.80 15.55
C GLN A 586 35.33 9.53 16.40
N ASN A 587 34.34 9.04 17.17
CA ASN A 587 34.50 7.86 18.05
C ASN A 587 33.46 6.75 17.80
N MET A 588 33.26 6.33 16.54
CA MET A 588 32.39 5.20 16.17
C MET A 588 32.95 3.80 16.52
N THR A 589 34.05 3.69 17.25
CA THR A 589 34.77 2.42 17.44
C THR A 589 34.08 1.40 18.35
N ALA A 590 33.11 1.80 19.18
CA ALA A 590 32.35 0.88 20.03
C ALA A 590 30.84 1.05 19.82
N ALA A 591 30.25 0.34 18.86
CA ALA A 591 28.80 0.24 18.72
C ALA A 591 28.17 -0.16 20.07
N GLY A 592 27.15 0.56 20.51
CA GLY A 592 26.44 0.28 21.77
C GLY A 592 25.58 -0.99 21.66
N CYS A 593 25.08 -1.29 20.46
CA CYS A 593 24.43 -2.54 20.15
C CYS A 593 24.76 -2.95 18.71
N ARG A 594 24.94 -4.24 18.48
CA ARG A 594 25.04 -4.81 17.13
C ARG A 594 23.82 -5.65 16.84
N GLY A 595 23.42 -5.68 15.59
CA GLY A 595 22.27 -6.43 15.13
C GLY A 595 22.48 -6.92 13.71
N ARG A 596 21.48 -7.63 13.21
CA ARG A 596 21.35 -7.94 11.79
C ARG A 596 20.12 -7.25 11.26
N TRP A 597 20.17 -6.80 10.02
CA TRP A 597 19.01 -6.23 9.37
C TRP A 597 18.72 -6.97 8.08
N GLN A 598 17.45 -6.93 7.69
CA GLN A 598 17.00 -7.47 6.42
C GLN A 598 15.87 -6.62 5.86
N LEU A 599 15.86 -6.50 4.53
CA LEU A 599 14.84 -5.80 3.79
C LEU A 599 13.62 -6.69 3.54
N PHE A 600 12.44 -6.18 3.90
CA PHE A 600 11.14 -6.78 3.62
C PHE A 600 10.26 -5.81 2.81
N PRO A 601 9.26 -6.29 2.05
CA PRO A 601 8.30 -5.43 1.34
C PRO A 601 7.52 -4.45 2.23
N GLU A 602 7.39 -4.77 3.52
CA GLU A 602 6.76 -3.98 4.59
C GLU A 602 7.67 -2.86 5.10
N GLY A 603 8.98 -3.04 5.06
CA GLY A 603 9.97 -2.19 5.72
C GLY A 603 11.29 -2.92 5.93
N MET A 604 12.24 -2.23 6.54
CA MET A 604 13.51 -2.82 6.95
C MET A 604 13.40 -3.27 8.40
N ALA A 605 13.58 -4.56 8.66
CA ALA A 605 13.59 -5.09 10.01
C ALA A 605 15.03 -5.21 10.50
N VAL A 606 15.27 -4.86 11.76
CA VAL A 606 16.54 -4.96 12.46
C VAL A 606 16.32 -5.81 13.70
N ARG A 607 17.11 -6.86 13.88
CA ARG A 607 17.15 -7.64 15.13
C ARG A 607 18.43 -7.29 15.86
N TRP A 608 18.29 -6.82 17.09
CA TRP A 608 19.39 -6.46 17.95
C TRP A 608 19.87 -7.68 18.74
N SER A 609 21.18 -7.78 18.95
CA SER A 609 21.76 -8.85 19.76
C SER A 609 21.52 -8.55 21.24
N ALA A 610 20.83 -9.45 21.94
CA ALA A 610 20.49 -9.27 23.36
C ALA A 610 21.72 -9.24 24.29
N SER A 611 22.88 -9.70 23.81
CA SER A 611 24.10 -9.85 24.60
C SER A 611 24.88 -8.55 24.84
N SER A 612 24.51 -7.42 24.24
CA SER A 612 25.33 -6.20 24.26
C SER A 612 24.97 -5.13 25.31
N GLY A 613 24.23 -5.48 26.37
CA GLY A 613 24.15 -4.67 27.60
C GLY A 613 22.79 -4.02 27.90
N GLU A 614 22.49 -3.92 29.19
CA GLU A 614 21.21 -3.51 29.80
C GLU A 614 20.74 -2.08 29.50
N CYS A 615 21.57 -1.23 28.87
CA CYS A 615 21.28 0.20 28.73
C CYS A 615 20.40 0.59 27.52
N TYR A 616 20.05 -0.32 26.61
CA TYR A 616 19.30 0.01 25.37
C TYR A 616 17.89 -0.62 25.28
N CYS A 617 17.27 -0.94 26.43
CA CYS A 617 15.93 -1.55 26.51
C CYS A 617 14.82 -0.79 25.74
N LYS A 618 14.99 0.51 25.47
CA LYS A 618 14.02 1.33 24.72
C LYS A 618 13.93 0.98 23.23
N VAL A 619 15.01 0.45 22.66
CA VAL A 619 15.08 0.15 21.22
C VAL A 619 14.29 -1.11 20.88
N GLY A 620 14.04 -1.97 21.88
CA GLY A 620 13.44 -3.28 21.70
C GLY A 620 14.45 -4.29 21.14
N GLU A 621 14.07 -5.57 21.13
CA GLU A 621 14.86 -6.64 20.52
C GLU A 621 14.74 -6.62 18.99
N PHE A 622 13.61 -6.11 18.49
CA PHE A 622 13.31 -5.96 17.07
C PHE A 622 12.89 -4.53 16.75
N GLY A 623 13.54 -3.94 15.75
CA GLY A 623 13.17 -2.67 15.15
C GLY A 623 12.58 -2.84 13.75
N LEU A 624 11.52 -2.11 13.43
CA LEU A 624 11.01 -1.97 12.07
C LEU A 624 11.18 -0.52 11.62
N ILE A 625 12.09 -0.30 10.67
CA ILE A 625 12.27 0.97 9.97
C ILE A 625 11.38 0.95 8.73
N ARG A 626 10.39 1.84 8.66
CA ARG A 626 9.48 1.93 7.52
C ARG A 626 9.26 3.36 7.09
N ARG A 627 9.03 3.56 5.80
CA ARG A 627 8.60 4.86 5.29
C ARG A 627 7.09 5.02 5.43
N CYS A 628 6.67 6.01 6.19
CA CYS A 628 5.29 6.42 6.37
C CYS A 628 5.07 7.79 5.72
N GLY A 629 4.90 7.78 4.39
CA GLY A 629 4.83 9.01 3.58
C GLY A 629 6.21 9.62 3.41
N ASP A 630 6.40 10.84 3.93
CA ASP A 630 7.70 11.54 3.89
C ASP A 630 8.54 11.29 5.14
N ALA A 631 7.95 10.75 6.21
CA ALA A 631 8.67 10.38 7.40
C ALA A 631 9.14 8.92 7.31
N VAL A 632 10.36 8.65 7.76
CA VAL A 632 10.78 7.30 8.12
C VAL A 632 10.52 7.13 9.62
N ILE A 633 9.90 6.02 9.99
CA ILE A 633 9.53 5.71 11.38
C ILE A 633 10.26 4.44 11.77
N TYR A 634 10.90 4.46 12.93
CA TYR A 634 11.41 3.29 13.63
C TYR A 634 10.39 2.86 14.68
N GLU A 635 10.00 1.59 14.65
CA GLU A 635 9.09 0.98 15.61
C GLU A 635 9.84 -0.14 16.35
N GLY A 636 10.05 0.00 17.66
CA GLY A 636 10.74 -0.95 18.53
C GLY A 636 9.77 -1.92 19.21
N TYR A 637 10.11 -3.20 19.24
CA TYR A 637 9.30 -4.29 19.79
C TYR A 637 10.09 -5.14 20.79
N LEU A 638 9.42 -5.54 21.89
CA LEU A 638 9.93 -6.55 22.82
C LEU A 638 9.51 -7.95 22.35
N GLY A 639 10.47 -8.86 22.15
CA GLY A 639 10.20 -10.19 21.60
C GLY A 639 9.87 -10.16 20.11
N GLN A 640 8.93 -11.02 19.70
CA GLN A 640 8.56 -11.18 18.29
C GLN A 640 7.72 -10.03 17.74
N PHE A 641 7.88 -9.77 16.45
CA PHE A 641 7.02 -8.86 15.70
C PHE A 641 5.73 -9.55 15.30
N PHE A 642 4.60 -8.97 15.73
CA PHE A 642 3.26 -9.35 15.26
C PHE A 642 2.49 -8.09 14.85
N ALA A 643 1.81 -8.13 13.71
CA ALA A 643 1.03 -7.01 13.18
C ALA A 643 0.01 -6.41 14.18
N LYS A 644 -0.45 -7.22 15.15
CA LYS A 644 -1.43 -6.82 16.18
C LYS A 644 -0.81 -6.22 17.45
N LYS A 645 0.51 -6.34 17.65
CA LYS A 645 1.18 -5.85 18.86
C LYS A 645 1.52 -4.37 18.68
N LYS A 646 1.18 -3.54 19.67
CA LYS A 646 1.59 -2.13 19.68
C LYS A 646 3.12 -2.06 19.86
N PRO A 647 3.81 -1.18 19.12
CA PRO A 647 5.23 -0.93 19.35
C PRO A 647 5.43 -0.36 20.75
N VAL A 648 6.55 -0.70 21.37
CA VAL A 648 6.96 -0.20 22.69
C VAL A 648 7.56 1.19 22.55
N PHE A 649 8.15 1.48 21.38
CA PHE A 649 8.82 2.73 21.08
C PHE A 649 8.63 3.09 19.60
N ASP A 650 8.30 4.36 19.32
CA ASP A 650 8.20 4.89 17.96
C ASP A 650 8.98 6.20 17.85
N ALA A 651 9.93 6.27 16.92
CA ALA A 651 10.70 7.48 16.66
C ALA A 651 10.77 7.81 15.17
N ARG A 652 10.96 9.09 14.88
CA ARG A 652 11.24 9.55 13.52
C ARG A 652 12.71 9.33 13.22
N VAL A 653 12.93 8.88 12.01
CA VAL A 653 14.22 8.63 11.42
C VAL A 653 14.48 9.75 10.42
N ASP A 654 15.58 10.48 10.61
CA ASP A 654 16.11 11.41 9.63
C ASP A 654 17.35 10.80 8.96
N GLU A 655 17.30 10.71 7.63
CA GLU A 655 18.36 10.11 6.81
C GLU A 655 19.38 11.19 6.47
N ARG A 656 20.60 11.07 6.99
CA ARG A 656 21.73 11.93 6.57
C ARG A 656 22.58 11.19 5.56
N SER A 657 22.87 11.83 4.42
CA SER A 657 23.88 11.27 3.50
C SER A 657 25.26 11.38 4.14
N ASN A 658 25.99 10.27 4.14
CA ASN A 658 27.38 10.20 4.59
C ASN A 658 28.35 10.94 3.63
N ASP A 659 27.85 11.44 2.50
CA ASP A 659 28.65 12.18 1.50
C ASP A 659 29.19 13.52 2.02
N ASN A 660 28.70 14.02 3.15
CA ASN A 660 29.28 15.17 3.84
C ASN A 660 30.57 14.85 4.61
N ARG A 661 31.24 13.72 4.32
CA ARG A 661 32.68 13.58 4.53
C ARG A 661 33.42 14.62 3.66
N VAL A 662 33.41 15.87 4.11
CA VAL A 662 34.38 16.87 3.70
C VAL A 662 35.74 16.21 3.95
N PRO A 663 36.58 15.98 2.92
CA PRO A 663 37.88 15.39 3.13
C PRO A 663 38.63 16.32 4.08
N SER A 664 38.87 15.82 5.30
CA SER A 664 39.53 16.53 6.41
C SER A 664 40.95 17.01 6.05
N LYS A 665 41.45 16.69 4.85
CA LYS A 665 42.73 17.15 4.32
C LYS A 665 42.77 18.57 3.78
N ARG A 666 41.65 19.28 3.56
CA ARG A 666 41.69 20.64 2.97
C ARG A 666 41.55 21.81 3.95
N ARG A 667 41.61 21.56 5.27
CA ARG A 667 41.55 22.61 6.32
C ARG A 667 42.90 22.83 7.02
N ARG A 668 44.00 22.75 6.27
CA ARG A 668 45.35 23.11 6.73
C ARG A 668 46.18 23.79 5.63
N GLU A 669 45.62 24.80 4.99
CA GLU A 669 46.43 25.89 4.43
C GLU A 669 45.91 27.18 5.04
N GLY A 670 46.59 27.59 6.11
CA GLY A 670 46.40 28.89 6.73
C GLY A 670 46.80 29.95 5.72
N ARG A 671 45.81 30.69 5.22
CA ARG A 671 46.06 31.97 4.54
C ARG A 671 46.52 32.95 5.61
N ALA A 672 47.83 33.12 5.73
CA ALA A 672 48.43 34.17 6.54
C ALA A 672 47.97 35.55 6.02
N PRO A 673 47.78 36.55 6.91
CA PRO A 673 47.44 37.90 6.50
C PRO A 673 48.60 38.52 5.71
N ALA A 674 48.25 39.18 4.61
CA ALA A 674 49.18 39.89 3.75
C ALA A 674 49.83 41.06 4.50
N GLY A 675 51.17 41.13 4.49
CA GLY A 675 51.89 42.36 4.81
C GLY A 675 53.21 42.17 5.56
N VAL A 676 54.24 41.60 4.92
CA VAL A 676 55.66 41.88 5.25
C VAL A 676 56.47 41.82 3.95
N GLN A 677 57.29 42.85 3.70
CA GLN A 677 58.14 43.03 2.51
C GLN A 677 59.30 42.01 2.44
N PRO A 678 59.80 41.67 1.23
CA PRO A 678 60.93 40.76 1.07
C PRO A 678 62.26 41.50 1.25
N GLY A 679 63.10 41.01 2.17
CA GLY A 679 64.45 41.50 2.39
C GLY A 679 65.44 40.35 2.56
N LEU A 680 66.41 40.31 1.64
CA LEU A 680 67.75 39.73 1.71
C LEU A 680 67.96 38.20 1.60
N LYS A 681 68.89 37.90 0.69
CA LYS A 681 69.43 36.62 0.23
C LYS A 681 70.24 35.89 1.29
N THR A 682 70.24 34.56 1.26
CA THR A 682 71.50 33.77 1.24
C THR A 682 71.27 32.40 0.62
N ALA A 683 72.28 31.93 -0.11
CA ALA A 683 72.30 30.70 -0.89
C ALA A 683 73.32 29.72 -0.27
N VAL A 684 72.98 28.43 -0.19
CA VAL A 684 73.91 27.28 -0.09
C VAL A 684 73.15 26.04 -0.62
N ALA A 685 73.43 25.59 -1.85
CA ALA A 685 74.17 24.36 -2.24
C ALA A 685 73.55 23.04 -1.72
N VAL A 686 72.88 22.26 -2.58
CA VAL A 686 73.40 21.11 -3.39
C VAL A 686 73.79 19.89 -2.53
N GLY A 687 73.08 18.78 -2.75
CA GLY A 687 73.42 17.44 -2.27
C GLY A 687 72.49 16.38 -2.84
N SER A 688 72.94 15.72 -3.90
CA SER A 688 72.35 14.58 -4.59
C SER A 688 72.73 13.25 -3.92
N ALA A 689 71.89 12.21 -4.08
CA ALA A 689 72.18 10.76 -4.23
C ALA A 689 71.09 9.93 -3.50
N ALA A 690 70.29 9.14 -4.24
CA ALA A 690 70.50 7.71 -4.52
C ALA A 690 70.23 6.85 -3.26
N GLU A 691 69.12 6.11 -3.22
CA GLU A 691 69.05 4.69 -3.65
C GLU A 691 69.40 3.77 -2.48
N GLU A 692 68.42 3.05 -1.91
CA GLU A 692 68.47 1.58 -1.83
C GLU A 692 67.24 0.97 -1.16
N ILE A 693 66.91 -0.20 -1.70
CA ILE A 693 65.89 -1.16 -1.34
C ILE A 693 66.46 -2.12 -0.28
N ARG A 694 65.62 -2.51 0.70
CA ARG A 694 65.52 -3.79 1.47
C ARG A 694 65.13 -3.45 2.92
N THR A 695 64.12 -4.06 3.54
CA THR A 695 63.55 -5.42 3.42
C THR A 695 62.03 -5.41 3.60
#